data_AF-A0A6N6S7K2-F1
#
_entry.id   AF-A0A6N6S7K2-F1
#
_cell.length_a   1.000
_cell.length_b   1.000
_cell.length_c   1.000
_cell.angle_alpha   90.00
_cell.angle_beta   90.00
_cell.angle_gamma   90.00
#
_symmetry.space_group_name_H-M   'P 1'
#
loop_
_entity.id
_entity.type
_entity.pdbx_description
1 polymer ?
#
loop_
_entity_poly.entity_id
_entity_poly.type
_entity_poly.pdbx_seq_one_letter_code
_entity_poly.pdbx_strand_id
1 'polypeptide(L)'
;MGKINEATDTDLKVIVCLKKSGWKPGDTLLYQQEYSLTPEQQKVFEGKKSIKPDIILTDLNGNILAVFENKFADEKKALTKLRTLYATVLKPRFLYACSPERTLFYDTEWKGLDAGEFRQVNSFMSLEEMRLKIEQAKKINLYRKVFIDKTIAGGINPSCGKETYYQVECIETLLRKYKGGKQKMLVHMATGLGKTRTMVAFVKALLEYNMAKRVLFVVDRIMLAEQALNDGFSLISKEFSAVRITSSNYRQYKNAQIHIVVIDTLENIYQNIPSSFYDLIIVDECHRSININRKLIFDHFLYPRIGLTATPRKAIAAKGKNISEEDLAILDTYKLFGCETGEPDYQFDLTRGINEGFLAPYQVLSIETELTKLAREKGVGFSYVLDPDERKRIELDQQKKLMLEQLERKYISEDRCLRIAEEIKAHTEYGEKVLLFGVSQAHCIMLIKALNKVFATPEDEASPRYAEAIISDNNDLNATFKKWFKDIHHKPFIAVSVDIMGTGVDIPCVRYISFVALTKSVGKYVQMLGRGTRLDPKSDKFSFKVLDFVGLCAAMEDNGKGTPKPNIKVVNGKGGGDGGIYEPKGEWFIIDNPDPAHLIQRVYLHGDKIQVIDNIPIEKARALFEEELEKADKPEIIDIKKKVEKDKGYEPSADDVETIKDWAKKPEVYLDEGQLQKAYDFKQGSIWDFFLHALKIKKIPTPKERIEHGFDSYLKTYSFNDDQIHILRDIKDIFAENIMQKKRITAQEIFDNPVYMRIIGADYQEINQKFANRLPQVFEELQTTFKV
;
A
#
# COMPACT_ATOMS: atom_id res chain seq x y z
N MET A 1 6.00 -32.43 45.23
CA MET A 1 6.11 -32.20 43.77
C MET A 1 7.26 -31.24 43.55
N GLY A 2 8.43 -31.74 43.13
CA GLY A 2 9.63 -30.92 42.96
C GLY A 2 9.48 -29.93 41.80
N LYS A 3 9.96 -28.69 42.00
CA LYS A 3 10.08 -27.69 40.93
C LYS A 3 10.89 -28.30 39.79
N ILE A 4 10.25 -28.57 38.66
CA ILE A 4 10.96 -28.86 37.41
C ILE A 4 11.89 -27.67 37.17
N ASN A 5 13.18 -27.95 37.05
CA ASN A 5 14.20 -26.92 36.90
C ASN A 5 13.90 -26.14 35.60
N GLU A 6 13.70 -24.82 35.69
CA GLU A 6 13.32 -23.94 34.57
C GLU A 6 14.27 -24.02 33.36
N ALA A 7 15.52 -24.45 33.59
CA ALA A 7 16.49 -24.76 32.53
C ALA A 7 15.96 -25.88 31.61
N THR A 8 15.46 -26.97 32.20
CA THR A 8 14.96 -28.13 31.46
C THR A 8 13.76 -27.80 30.59
N ASP A 9 12.88 -26.86 30.99
CA ASP A 9 11.71 -26.49 30.19
C ASP A 9 12.10 -25.70 28.92
N THR A 10 13.03 -24.75 29.04
CA THR A 10 13.56 -24.01 27.88
C THR A 10 14.34 -24.94 26.95
N ASP A 11 15.19 -25.80 27.51
CA ASP A 11 15.98 -26.77 26.75
C ASP A 11 15.08 -27.73 25.96
N LEU A 12 14.04 -28.28 26.59
CA LEU A 12 13.11 -29.19 25.93
C LEU A 12 12.35 -28.49 24.79
N LYS A 13 11.89 -27.25 24.99
CA LYS A 13 11.24 -26.45 23.94
C LYS A 13 12.17 -26.21 22.75
N VAL A 14 13.41 -25.80 23.02
CA VAL A 14 14.42 -25.56 21.96
C VAL A 14 14.74 -26.86 21.21
N ILE A 15 14.97 -27.97 21.92
CA ILE A 15 15.25 -29.27 21.31
C ILE A 15 14.06 -29.74 20.45
N VAL A 16 12.82 -29.56 20.90
CA VAL A 16 11.63 -29.91 20.11
C VAL A 16 11.55 -29.09 18.83
N CYS A 17 11.82 -27.78 18.89
CA CYS A 17 11.86 -26.93 17.70
C CYS A 17 13.00 -27.31 16.75
N LEU A 18 14.20 -27.60 17.26
CA LEU A 18 15.33 -28.04 16.46
C LEU A 18 15.05 -29.38 15.76
N LYS A 19 14.40 -30.33 16.45
CA LYS A 19 13.93 -31.58 15.83
C LYS A 19 12.97 -31.34 14.67
N LYS A 20 12.03 -30.40 14.81
CA LYS A 20 11.12 -30.00 13.70
C LYS A 20 11.88 -29.40 12.51
N SER A 21 13.00 -28.72 12.77
CA SER A 21 13.92 -28.21 11.72
C SER A 21 14.87 -29.28 11.16
N GLY A 22 14.73 -30.55 11.56
CA GLY A 22 15.48 -31.69 11.02
C GLY A 22 16.74 -32.10 11.80
N TRP A 23 17.03 -31.46 12.93
CA TRP A 23 18.20 -31.79 13.76
C TRP A 23 17.98 -33.07 14.58
N LYS A 24 18.98 -33.96 14.58
CA LYS A 24 18.94 -35.27 15.25
C LYS A 24 19.80 -35.29 16.53
N PRO A 25 19.22 -35.53 17.73
CA PRO A 25 20.00 -35.67 18.96
C PRO A 25 21.01 -36.81 18.91
N GLY A 26 22.21 -36.57 19.43
CA GLY A 26 23.30 -37.54 19.47
C GLY A 26 24.10 -37.67 18.17
N ASP A 27 23.62 -37.05 17.08
CA ASP A 27 24.28 -37.02 15.77
C ASP A 27 24.65 -35.55 15.45
N THR A 28 23.70 -34.81 14.88
CA THR A 28 23.87 -33.39 14.52
C THR A 28 23.53 -32.39 15.65
N LEU A 29 22.88 -32.85 16.72
CA LEU A 29 22.51 -32.05 17.90
C LEU A 29 23.11 -32.69 19.15
N LEU A 30 24.07 -31.99 19.76
CA LEU A 30 24.78 -32.42 20.95
C LEU A 30 24.28 -31.60 22.15
N TYR A 31 23.69 -32.28 23.13
CA TYR A 31 23.17 -31.65 24.34
C TYR A 31 24.19 -31.77 25.47
N GLN A 32 24.56 -30.64 26.09
CA GLN A 32 25.45 -30.59 27.25
C GLN A 32 26.81 -31.30 27.03
N GLN A 33 27.37 -31.20 25.83
CA GLN A 33 28.69 -31.73 25.51
C GLN A 33 29.79 -30.87 26.16
N GLU A 34 30.76 -31.51 26.81
CA GLU A 34 31.89 -30.84 27.47
C GLU A 34 33.13 -30.78 26.57
N TYR A 35 33.80 -29.63 26.53
CA TYR A 35 35.01 -29.38 25.75
C TYR A 35 36.13 -28.88 26.65
N SER A 36 37.29 -29.53 26.59
CA SER A 36 38.47 -29.12 27.34
C SER A 36 39.14 -27.91 26.70
N LEU A 37 39.57 -26.94 27.52
CA LEU A 37 40.29 -25.74 27.07
C LEU A 37 41.78 -26.05 26.89
N THR A 38 42.39 -25.52 25.83
CA THR A 38 43.84 -25.62 25.63
C THR A 38 44.59 -24.79 26.69
N PRO A 39 45.88 -25.09 26.99
CA PRO A 39 46.65 -24.30 27.96
C PRO A 39 46.70 -22.80 27.64
N GLU A 40 46.69 -22.42 26.35
CA GLU A 40 46.62 -21.04 25.89
C GLU A 40 45.26 -20.40 26.20
N GLN A 41 44.17 -21.12 25.94
CA GLN A 41 42.82 -20.65 26.27
C GLN A 41 42.60 -20.53 27.79
N GLN A 42 43.20 -21.41 28.59
CA GLN A 42 43.15 -21.34 30.05
C GLN A 42 43.86 -20.09 30.62
N LYS A 43 44.88 -19.57 29.92
CA LYS A 43 45.50 -18.27 30.26
C LYS A 43 44.57 -17.08 29.96
N VAL A 44 43.77 -17.18 28.90
CA VAL A 44 42.81 -16.12 28.52
C VAL A 44 41.56 -16.17 29.40
N PHE A 45 41.11 -17.37 29.79
CA PHE A 45 39.94 -17.61 30.60
C PHE A 45 40.33 -18.25 31.95
N GLU A 46 41.03 -17.47 32.78
CA GLU A 46 41.55 -17.93 34.07
C GLU A 46 40.46 -18.61 34.93
N GLY A 47 40.82 -19.76 35.51
CA GLY A 47 39.94 -20.54 36.38
C GLY A 47 38.98 -21.51 35.68
N LYS A 48 39.00 -21.63 34.33
CA LYS A 48 38.20 -22.62 33.59
C LYS A 48 39.06 -23.71 32.95
N LYS A 49 38.75 -24.97 33.23
CA LYS A 49 39.41 -26.14 32.59
C LYS A 49 38.63 -26.66 31.37
N SER A 50 37.32 -26.50 31.38
CA SER A 50 36.42 -26.93 30.32
C SER A 50 35.28 -25.93 30.14
N ILE A 51 34.56 -26.06 29.02
CA ILE A 51 33.32 -25.38 28.74
C ILE A 51 32.23 -26.40 28.42
N LYS A 52 30.98 -26.03 28.71
CA LYS A 52 29.82 -26.89 28.51
C LYS A 52 28.62 -26.04 28.05
N PRO A 53 28.47 -25.82 26.73
CA PRO A 53 27.29 -25.16 26.19
C PRO A 53 26.05 -26.05 26.32
N ASP A 54 24.87 -25.45 26.33
CA ASP A 54 23.62 -26.19 26.52
C ASP A 54 23.30 -27.06 25.30
N ILE A 55 23.37 -26.48 24.10
CA ILE A 55 23.18 -27.20 22.83
C ILE A 55 24.24 -26.76 21.82
N ILE A 56 24.78 -27.74 21.11
CA ILE A 56 25.68 -27.55 19.96
C ILE A 56 25.07 -28.23 18.75
N LEU A 57 25.13 -27.54 17.62
CA LEU A 57 24.74 -28.07 16.33
C LEU A 57 25.97 -28.29 15.46
N THR A 58 26.10 -29.50 14.93
CA THR A 58 27.23 -29.93 14.09
C THR A 58 26.77 -30.34 12.70
N ASP A 59 27.65 -30.19 11.71
CA ASP A 59 27.45 -30.87 10.43
C ASP A 59 27.74 -32.38 10.54
N LEU A 60 27.46 -33.13 9.47
CA LEU A 60 27.73 -34.56 9.39
C LEU A 60 29.22 -34.94 9.51
N ASN A 61 30.13 -33.96 9.43
CA ASN A 61 31.57 -34.16 9.60
C ASN A 61 32.05 -33.78 11.02
N GLY A 62 31.14 -33.39 11.92
CA GLY A 62 31.46 -32.95 13.27
C GLY A 62 31.91 -31.50 13.39
N ASN A 63 31.85 -30.69 12.33
CA ASN A 63 32.17 -29.26 12.42
C ASN A 63 31.06 -28.53 13.18
N ILE A 64 31.43 -27.73 14.17
CA ILE A 64 30.47 -26.95 14.97
C ILE A 64 29.95 -25.78 14.13
N LEU A 65 28.64 -25.76 13.90
CA LEU A 65 27.95 -24.72 13.14
C LEU A 65 27.34 -23.67 14.05
N ALA A 66 26.66 -24.11 15.11
CA ALA A 66 25.95 -23.24 16.03
C ALA A 66 26.12 -23.63 17.49
N VAL A 67 26.13 -22.63 18.36
CA VAL A 67 26.16 -22.81 19.83
C VAL A 67 24.98 -22.09 20.44
N PHE A 68 24.31 -22.77 21.37
CA PHE A 68 23.18 -22.27 22.12
C PHE A 68 23.58 -22.12 23.58
N GLU A 69 23.16 -21.02 24.15
CA GLU A 69 23.08 -20.88 25.60
C GLU A 69 21.62 -20.55 25.92
N ASN A 70 21.02 -21.44 26.70
CA ASN A 70 19.64 -21.38 27.12
C ASN A 70 19.61 -20.86 28.54
N LYS A 71 18.56 -20.11 28.87
CA LYS A 71 18.31 -19.55 30.20
C LYS A 71 19.35 -18.49 30.59
N PHE A 72 18.87 -17.25 30.61
CA PHE A 72 19.60 -16.14 31.18
C PHE A 72 18.77 -15.51 32.28
N ALA A 73 19.17 -15.72 33.54
CA ALA A 73 18.72 -14.86 34.63
C ALA A 73 19.30 -13.43 34.45
N ASP A 74 20.43 -13.32 33.73
CA ASP A 74 21.07 -12.08 33.31
C ASP A 74 21.50 -12.20 31.83
N GLU A 75 20.74 -11.53 30.96
CA GLU A 75 20.95 -11.49 29.51
C GLU A 75 22.27 -10.82 29.10
N LYS A 76 22.87 -9.96 29.92
CA LYS A 76 24.14 -9.33 29.53
C LYS A 76 25.29 -10.32 29.63
N LYS A 77 25.31 -11.11 30.72
CA LYS A 77 26.36 -12.11 31.00
C LYS A 77 26.35 -13.24 29.97
N ALA A 78 25.16 -13.70 29.65
CA ALA A 78 24.78 -14.60 28.59
C ALA A 78 25.37 -14.29 27.20
N LEU A 79 24.99 -13.14 26.65
CA LEU A 79 25.40 -12.69 25.33
C LEU A 79 26.92 -12.47 25.29
N THR A 80 27.50 -11.99 26.40
CA THR A 80 28.95 -11.87 26.56
C THR A 80 29.64 -13.23 26.52
N LYS A 81 29.11 -14.25 27.21
CA LYS A 81 29.65 -15.62 27.22
C LYS A 81 29.64 -16.24 25.81
N LEU A 82 28.54 -16.08 25.06
CA LEU A 82 28.45 -16.52 23.67
C LEU A 82 29.51 -15.83 22.79
N ARG A 83 29.60 -14.50 22.85
CA ARG A 83 30.50 -13.68 22.01
C ARG A 83 31.98 -13.83 22.33
N THR A 84 32.34 -14.16 23.56
CA THR A 84 33.74 -14.22 24.01
C THR A 84 34.19 -15.66 24.15
N LEU A 85 33.69 -16.36 25.17
CA LEU A 85 34.13 -17.70 25.52
C LEU A 85 33.84 -18.71 24.40
N TYR A 86 32.58 -18.86 24.00
CA TYR A 86 32.23 -19.90 23.03
C TYR A 86 32.68 -19.55 21.62
N ALA A 87 32.55 -18.30 21.19
CA ALA A 87 33.06 -17.86 19.89
C ALA A 87 34.58 -18.07 19.76
N THR A 88 35.37 -17.83 20.82
CA THR A 88 36.84 -18.00 20.78
C THR A 88 37.24 -19.48 20.82
N VAL A 89 36.57 -20.28 21.65
CA VAL A 89 36.97 -21.67 21.91
C VAL A 89 36.46 -22.62 20.82
N LEU A 90 35.18 -22.50 20.47
CA LEU A 90 34.50 -23.43 19.55
C LEU A 90 34.44 -22.90 18.10
N LYS A 91 34.67 -21.59 17.91
CA LYS A 91 34.60 -20.90 16.61
C LYS A 91 33.33 -21.23 15.78
N PRO A 92 32.13 -21.28 16.38
CA PRO A 92 30.89 -21.44 15.64
C PRO A 92 30.64 -20.21 14.76
N ARG A 93 29.92 -20.41 13.66
CA ARG A 93 29.42 -19.27 12.89
C ARG A 93 28.20 -18.63 13.56
N PHE A 94 27.29 -19.44 14.07
CA PHE A 94 25.98 -19.00 14.55
C PHE A 94 25.87 -19.12 16.06
N LEU A 95 25.31 -18.09 16.70
CA LEU A 95 25.11 -18.05 18.14
C LEU A 95 23.63 -17.84 18.44
N TYR A 96 23.08 -18.65 19.33
CA TYR A 96 21.71 -18.56 19.80
C TYR A 96 21.64 -18.36 21.31
N ALA A 97 20.79 -17.44 21.71
CA ALA A 97 20.51 -17.09 23.08
C ALA A 97 19.01 -17.27 23.32
N CYS A 98 18.61 -18.29 24.09
CA CYS A 98 17.20 -18.66 24.23
C CYS A 98 16.69 -18.40 25.65
N SER A 99 15.54 -17.75 25.76
CA SER A 99 14.72 -17.67 26.98
C SER A 99 13.32 -18.26 26.73
N PRO A 100 12.50 -18.45 27.77
CA PRO A 100 11.09 -18.86 27.59
C PRO A 100 10.27 -17.89 26.72
N GLU A 101 10.63 -16.60 26.71
CA GLU A 101 9.87 -15.53 26.04
C GLU A 101 10.40 -15.19 24.64
N ARG A 102 11.72 -15.28 24.44
CA ARG A 102 12.35 -14.86 23.16
C ARG A 102 13.59 -15.67 22.83
N THR A 103 13.86 -15.76 21.53
CA THR A 103 15.09 -16.31 20.99
C THR A 103 15.86 -15.21 20.30
N LEU A 104 17.13 -15.07 20.68
CA LEU A 104 18.09 -14.12 20.11
C LEU A 104 19.11 -14.87 19.26
N PHE A 105 19.50 -14.28 18.15
CA PHE A 105 20.41 -14.83 17.16
C PHE A 105 21.51 -13.84 16.82
N TYR A 106 22.71 -14.36 16.58
CA TYR A 106 23.84 -13.59 16.08
C TYR A 106 24.65 -14.42 15.06
N ASP A 107 24.97 -13.81 13.92
CA ASP A 107 25.93 -14.34 12.94
C ASP A 107 27.27 -13.62 13.15
N THR A 108 28.32 -14.40 13.39
CA THR A 108 29.67 -13.88 13.66
C THR A 108 30.30 -13.16 12.47
N GLU A 109 29.75 -13.32 11.26
CA GLU A 109 30.20 -12.62 10.05
C GLU A 109 29.58 -11.22 9.87
N TRP A 110 28.67 -10.78 10.74
CA TRP A 110 28.10 -9.41 10.67
C TRP A 110 29.15 -8.34 10.95
N LYS A 111 29.08 -7.22 10.22
CA LYS A 111 30.04 -6.10 10.27
C LYS A 111 29.35 -4.74 10.41
N GLY A 112 30.10 -3.72 10.82
CA GLY A 112 29.61 -2.35 10.97
C GLY A 112 28.83 -2.14 12.27
N LEU A 113 27.79 -1.30 12.23
CA LEU A 113 26.96 -0.99 13.41
C LEU A 113 26.23 -2.20 13.99
N ASP A 114 25.97 -3.21 13.16
CA ASP A 114 25.26 -4.42 13.56
C ASP A 114 26.22 -5.52 14.10
N ALA A 115 27.53 -5.26 14.15
CA ALA A 115 28.50 -6.21 14.68
C ALA A 115 28.34 -6.36 16.20
N GLY A 116 28.18 -7.61 16.66
CA GLY A 116 27.99 -7.93 18.08
C GLY A 116 26.58 -7.67 18.63
N GLU A 117 25.62 -7.26 17.80
CA GLU A 117 24.21 -7.08 18.18
C GLU A 117 23.43 -8.38 17.96
N PHE A 118 22.74 -8.86 18.99
CA PHE A 118 21.85 -10.01 18.86
C PHE A 118 20.45 -9.56 18.42
N ARG A 119 19.85 -10.28 17.48
CA ARG A 119 18.51 -9.97 16.94
C ARG A 119 17.51 -11.05 17.30
N GLN A 120 16.27 -10.64 17.57
CA GLN A 120 15.20 -11.59 17.87
C GLN A 120 14.80 -12.38 16.61
N VAL A 121 14.55 -13.68 16.78
CA VAL A 121 14.12 -14.59 15.72
C VAL A 121 12.91 -15.40 16.13
N ASN A 122 12.07 -15.76 15.16
CA ASN A 122 10.88 -16.60 15.38
C ASN A 122 11.10 -18.10 15.12
N SER A 123 12.29 -18.49 14.63
CA SER A 123 12.57 -19.86 14.19
C SER A 123 14.08 -20.16 14.16
N PHE A 124 14.42 -21.45 14.20
CA PHE A 124 15.80 -21.94 14.10
C PHE A 124 16.10 -22.42 12.69
N MET A 125 17.32 -22.13 12.21
CA MET A 125 17.77 -22.58 10.90
C MET A 125 17.95 -24.10 10.84
N SER A 126 17.63 -24.69 9.69
CA SER A 126 17.96 -26.08 9.40
C SER A 126 19.46 -26.24 9.07
N LEU A 127 19.96 -27.48 9.06
CA LEU A 127 21.32 -27.78 8.64
C LEU A 127 21.60 -27.30 7.21
N GLU A 128 20.63 -27.45 6.30
CA GLU A 128 20.74 -27.02 4.91
C GLU A 128 20.85 -25.49 4.79
N GLU A 129 20.04 -24.75 5.57
CA GLU A 129 20.08 -23.30 5.60
C GLU A 129 21.42 -22.80 6.14
N MET A 130 21.92 -23.36 7.24
CA MET A 130 23.23 -23.00 7.79
C MET A 130 24.36 -23.28 6.79
N ARG A 131 24.34 -24.42 6.10
CA ARG A 131 25.33 -24.78 5.07
C ARG A 131 25.30 -23.81 3.90
N LEU A 132 24.11 -23.52 3.39
CA LEU A 132 23.93 -22.55 2.32
C LEU A 132 24.53 -21.20 2.70
N LYS A 133 24.32 -20.74 3.93
CA LYS A 133 24.86 -19.45 4.41
C LYS A 133 26.39 -19.47 4.46
N ILE A 134 26.97 -20.56 4.94
CA ILE A 134 28.42 -20.78 4.96
C ILE A 134 28.99 -20.75 3.54
N GLU A 135 28.33 -21.38 2.59
CA GLU A 135 28.73 -21.35 1.20
C GLU A 135 28.63 -19.94 0.60
N GLN A 136 27.49 -19.26 0.78
CA GLN A 136 27.26 -17.88 0.30
C GLN A 136 28.36 -16.93 0.81
N ALA A 137 28.70 -16.97 2.10
CA ALA A 137 29.75 -16.13 2.67
C ALA A 137 31.12 -16.41 2.04
N LYS A 138 31.47 -17.69 1.82
CA LYS A 138 32.69 -18.05 1.10
C LYS A 138 32.69 -17.48 -0.32
N LYS A 139 31.57 -17.53 -1.03
CA LYS A 139 31.43 -16.97 -2.39
C LYS A 139 31.54 -15.44 -2.39
N ILE A 140 30.95 -14.77 -1.40
CA ILE A 140 31.03 -13.32 -1.21
C ILE A 140 32.48 -12.87 -0.97
N ASN A 141 33.22 -13.63 -0.16
CA ASN A 141 34.61 -13.35 0.21
C ASN A 141 35.62 -13.65 -0.92
N LEU A 142 35.23 -14.39 -1.97
CA LEU A 142 36.07 -14.54 -3.15
C LEU A 142 36.23 -13.19 -3.85
N TYR A 143 37.48 -12.82 -4.15
CA TYR A 143 37.81 -11.70 -5.03
C TYR A 143 37.50 -12.04 -6.51
N ARG A 144 36.26 -12.46 -6.77
CA ARG A 144 35.73 -12.65 -8.11
C ARG A 144 35.08 -11.36 -8.59
N LYS A 145 35.46 -10.93 -9.79
CA LYS A 145 34.77 -9.84 -10.50
C LYS A 145 33.34 -10.28 -10.80
N VAL A 146 32.38 -9.49 -10.36
CA VAL A 146 30.95 -9.69 -10.66
C VAL A 146 30.65 -8.92 -11.94
N PHE A 147 30.21 -9.62 -12.97
CA PHE A 147 29.77 -9.00 -14.22
C PHE A 147 28.33 -8.52 -14.08
N ILE A 148 28.09 -7.26 -14.46
CA ILE A 148 26.78 -6.63 -14.43
C ILE A 148 26.19 -6.73 -15.83
N ASP A 149 24.95 -7.21 -15.93
CA ASP A 149 24.25 -7.33 -17.20
C ASP A 149 23.87 -5.94 -17.74
N LYS A 150 24.69 -5.44 -18.67
CA LYS A 150 24.50 -4.13 -19.31
C LYS A 150 23.24 -4.05 -20.18
N THR A 151 22.66 -5.19 -20.58
CA THR A 151 21.37 -5.19 -21.30
C THR A 151 20.21 -4.78 -20.39
N ILE A 152 20.37 -4.97 -19.07
CA ILE A 152 19.41 -4.58 -18.02
C ILE A 152 19.81 -3.26 -17.33
N ALA A 153 21.09 -2.98 -17.09
CA ALA A 153 21.48 -1.73 -16.44
C ALA A 153 22.86 -1.26 -16.91
N GLY A 154 22.96 -0.01 -17.36
CA GLY A 154 24.22 0.57 -17.85
C GLY A 154 24.41 0.59 -19.37
N GLY A 155 23.51 -0.05 -20.13
CA GLY A 155 23.50 0.05 -21.59
C GLY A 155 23.08 1.43 -22.10
N ILE A 156 23.04 1.57 -23.42
CA ILE A 156 22.58 2.80 -24.07
C ILE A 156 21.07 2.94 -23.82
N ASN A 157 20.67 4.05 -23.19
CA ASN A 157 19.26 4.40 -23.04
C ASN A 157 18.74 4.98 -24.36
N PRO A 158 17.76 4.33 -25.02
CA PRO A 158 17.24 4.79 -26.31
C PRO A 158 16.58 6.18 -26.23
N SER A 159 16.11 6.60 -25.04
CA SER A 159 15.49 7.92 -24.86
C SER A 159 16.48 9.08 -24.92
N CYS A 160 17.76 8.85 -24.63
CA CYS A 160 18.78 9.91 -24.61
C CYS A 160 20.06 9.59 -25.39
N GLY A 161 20.18 8.38 -25.94
CA GLY A 161 21.36 7.94 -26.68
C GLY A 161 22.63 7.80 -25.84
N LYS A 162 22.53 7.81 -24.51
CA LYS A 162 23.67 7.78 -23.58
C LYS A 162 23.72 6.47 -22.79
N GLU A 163 24.92 6.02 -22.46
CA GLU A 163 25.11 4.95 -21.49
C GLU A 163 24.63 5.39 -20.10
N THR A 164 23.80 4.57 -19.45
CA THR A 164 23.31 4.84 -18.10
C THR A 164 24.33 4.41 -17.04
N TYR A 165 25.56 4.93 -17.15
CA TYR A 165 26.70 4.56 -16.32
C TYR A 165 26.40 4.62 -14.81
N TYR A 166 25.58 5.57 -14.37
CA TYR A 166 25.15 5.73 -12.99
C TYR A 166 24.43 4.50 -12.41
N GLN A 167 23.76 3.71 -13.27
CA GLN A 167 23.16 2.45 -12.83
C GLN A 167 24.24 1.42 -12.49
N VAL A 168 25.31 1.36 -13.28
CA VAL A 168 26.46 0.47 -13.03
C VAL A 168 27.19 0.93 -11.77
N GLU A 169 27.48 2.22 -11.63
CA GLU A 169 28.13 2.78 -10.43
C GLU A 169 27.32 2.48 -9.15
N CYS A 170 25.99 2.59 -9.23
CA CYS A 170 25.07 2.25 -8.15
C CYS A 170 25.22 0.76 -7.77
N ILE A 171 25.15 -0.14 -8.75
CA ILE A 171 25.26 -1.57 -8.56
C ILE A 171 26.65 -1.95 -8.00
N GLU A 172 27.73 -1.38 -8.51
CA GLU A 172 29.09 -1.60 -8.01
C GLU A 172 29.26 -1.11 -6.58
N THR A 173 28.68 0.05 -6.26
CA THR A 173 28.66 0.59 -4.89
C THR A 173 27.91 -0.33 -3.93
N LEU A 174 26.73 -0.82 -4.33
CA LEU A 174 25.94 -1.77 -3.54
C LEU A 174 26.66 -3.11 -3.39
N LEU A 175 27.25 -3.66 -4.47
CA LEU A 175 28.02 -4.90 -4.42
C LEU A 175 29.21 -4.79 -3.47
N ARG A 176 29.97 -3.69 -3.55
CA ARG A 176 31.10 -3.43 -2.65
C ARG A 176 30.64 -3.34 -1.19
N LYS A 177 29.55 -2.63 -0.90
CA LYS A 177 29.01 -2.49 0.47
C LYS A 177 28.41 -3.79 0.99
N TYR A 178 27.72 -4.54 0.14
CA TYR A 178 27.19 -5.87 0.44
C TYR A 178 28.31 -6.87 0.74
N LYS A 179 29.36 -6.93 -0.10
CA LYS A 179 30.58 -7.72 0.16
C LYS A 179 31.31 -7.27 1.43
N GLY A 180 31.27 -5.99 1.73
CA GLY A 180 31.77 -5.41 2.98
C GLY A 180 30.95 -5.78 4.23
N GLY A 181 29.82 -6.49 4.07
CA GLY A 181 28.96 -6.92 5.17
C GLY A 181 27.98 -5.86 5.68
N LYS A 182 27.81 -4.73 4.96
CA LYS A 182 26.88 -3.67 5.37
C LYS A 182 25.43 -4.16 5.28
N GLN A 183 24.68 -4.07 6.39
CA GLN A 183 23.32 -4.60 6.49
C GLN A 183 22.22 -3.62 6.09
N LYS A 184 22.46 -2.31 6.17
CA LYS A 184 21.44 -1.29 5.89
C LYS A 184 22.02 -0.33 4.85
N MET A 185 21.31 -0.13 3.75
CA MET A 185 21.75 0.73 2.67
C MET A 185 20.62 1.57 2.09
N LEU A 186 20.92 2.78 1.62
CA LEU A 186 19.97 3.69 0.99
C LEU A 186 20.43 4.16 -0.38
N VAL A 187 19.56 4.05 -1.39
CA VAL A 187 19.79 4.60 -2.74
C VAL A 187 18.82 5.75 -2.97
N HIS A 188 19.37 6.95 -3.18
CA HIS A 188 18.63 8.13 -3.58
C HIS A 188 18.73 8.29 -5.10
N MET A 189 17.66 7.96 -5.81
CA MET A 189 17.58 8.10 -7.27
C MET A 189 16.27 8.75 -7.69
N ALA A 190 16.36 9.80 -8.51
CA ALA A 190 15.19 10.48 -9.04
C ALA A 190 14.27 9.55 -9.84
N THR A 191 13.00 9.92 -9.92
CA THR A 191 12.02 9.23 -10.78
C THR A 191 12.43 9.37 -12.23
N GLY A 192 12.30 8.30 -13.03
CA GLY A 192 12.71 8.29 -14.44
C GLY A 192 14.10 7.72 -14.70
N LEU A 193 14.96 7.57 -13.68
CA LEU A 193 16.33 7.06 -13.85
C LEU A 193 16.46 5.52 -13.87
N GLY A 194 15.35 4.80 -13.75
CA GLY A 194 15.35 3.32 -13.81
C GLY A 194 15.76 2.64 -12.49
N LYS A 195 15.23 3.10 -11.35
CA LYS A 195 15.44 2.47 -10.02
C LYS A 195 15.17 0.96 -10.04
N THR A 196 14.00 0.56 -10.51
CA THR A 196 13.58 -0.85 -10.61
C THR A 196 14.53 -1.65 -11.50
N ARG A 197 14.88 -1.14 -12.70
CA ARG A 197 15.82 -1.80 -13.63
C ARG A 197 17.21 -2.00 -13.01
N THR A 198 17.70 -0.99 -12.30
CA THR A 198 18.98 -1.04 -11.57
C THR A 198 18.96 -2.14 -10.50
N MET A 199 17.86 -2.26 -9.74
CA MET A 199 17.72 -3.32 -8.74
C MET A 199 17.53 -4.71 -9.34
N VAL A 200 16.84 -4.84 -10.48
CA VAL A 200 16.72 -6.12 -11.18
C VAL A 200 18.11 -6.62 -11.61
N ALA A 201 18.95 -5.74 -12.17
CA ALA A 201 20.34 -6.10 -12.53
C ALA A 201 21.19 -6.45 -11.29
N PHE A 202 21.04 -5.72 -10.18
CA PHE A 202 21.70 -6.05 -8.92
C PHE A 202 21.28 -7.43 -8.38
N VAL A 203 19.97 -7.71 -8.35
CA VAL A 203 19.42 -8.99 -7.91
C VAL A 203 19.90 -10.12 -8.81
N LYS A 204 19.87 -9.95 -10.13
CA LYS A 204 20.41 -10.92 -11.09
C LYS A 204 21.87 -11.25 -10.75
N ALA A 205 22.71 -10.23 -10.57
CA ALA A 205 24.12 -10.41 -10.22
C ALA A 205 24.31 -11.18 -8.90
N LEU A 206 23.48 -10.94 -7.89
CA LEU A 206 23.57 -11.69 -6.62
C LEU A 206 23.12 -13.15 -6.77
N LEU A 207 22.05 -13.41 -7.53
CA LEU A 207 21.53 -14.76 -7.75
C LEU A 207 22.49 -15.59 -8.62
N GLU A 208 22.98 -15.03 -9.73
CA GLU A 208 23.88 -15.71 -10.68
C GLU A 208 25.22 -16.09 -10.05
N TYR A 209 25.72 -15.27 -9.12
CA TYR A 209 26.96 -15.53 -8.39
C TYR A 209 26.75 -16.31 -7.09
N ASN A 210 25.52 -16.79 -6.83
CA ASN A 210 25.14 -17.49 -5.60
C ASN A 210 25.50 -16.72 -4.32
N MET A 211 25.43 -15.39 -4.38
CA MET A 211 25.59 -14.51 -3.22
C MET A 211 24.27 -14.34 -2.47
N ALA A 212 23.14 -14.53 -3.15
CA ALA A 212 21.80 -14.63 -2.57
C ALA A 212 21.03 -15.79 -3.23
N LYS A 213 20.06 -16.35 -2.52
CA LYS A 213 19.13 -17.40 -2.98
C LYS A 213 17.69 -16.90 -3.01
N ARG A 214 17.28 -16.11 -2.01
CA ARG A 214 15.93 -15.56 -1.91
C ARG A 214 15.94 -14.05 -1.68
N VAL A 215 15.17 -13.31 -2.45
CA VAL A 215 15.05 -11.85 -2.38
C VAL A 215 13.60 -11.45 -2.14
N LEU A 216 13.38 -10.53 -1.19
CA LEU A 216 12.10 -9.90 -0.97
C LEU A 216 12.11 -8.48 -1.54
N PHE A 217 11.24 -8.22 -2.51
CA PHE A 217 11.03 -6.91 -3.11
C PHE A 217 9.71 -6.32 -2.59
N VAL A 218 9.81 -5.30 -1.75
CA VAL A 218 8.68 -4.67 -1.07
C VAL A 218 8.33 -3.37 -1.78
N VAL A 219 7.03 -3.17 -2.05
CA VAL A 219 6.50 -1.96 -2.68
C VAL A 219 5.34 -1.37 -1.87
N ASP A 220 5.03 -0.10 -2.12
CA ASP A 220 3.94 0.61 -1.44
C ASP A 220 2.54 0.26 -1.97
N ARG A 221 2.39 -0.10 -3.24
CA ARG A 221 1.08 -0.28 -3.90
C ARG A 221 1.04 -1.48 -4.84
N ILE A 222 -0.16 -2.03 -5.06
CA ILE A 222 -0.38 -3.18 -5.96
C ILE A 222 0.13 -2.88 -7.38
N MET A 223 -0.19 -1.70 -7.93
CA MET A 223 0.27 -1.30 -9.26
C MET A 223 1.80 -1.29 -9.39
N LEU A 224 2.53 -0.91 -8.34
CA LEU A 224 3.99 -0.97 -8.32
C LEU A 224 4.49 -2.42 -8.24
N ALA A 225 3.77 -3.30 -7.57
CA ALA A 225 4.10 -4.73 -7.49
C ALA A 225 3.96 -5.38 -8.87
N GLU A 226 2.87 -5.08 -9.56
CA GLU A 226 2.61 -5.55 -10.93
C GLU A 226 3.66 -5.00 -11.90
N GLN A 227 4.00 -3.72 -11.82
CA GLN A 227 5.06 -3.13 -12.64
C GLN A 227 6.43 -3.78 -12.36
N ALA A 228 6.78 -3.99 -11.09
CA ALA A 228 8.03 -4.65 -10.72
C ALA A 228 8.08 -6.09 -11.27
N LEU A 229 6.97 -6.82 -11.27
CA LEU A 229 6.89 -8.18 -11.80
C LEU A 229 6.95 -8.19 -13.34
N ASN A 230 6.06 -7.45 -13.99
CA ASN A 230 5.81 -7.53 -15.43
C ASN A 230 6.85 -6.79 -16.28
N ASP A 231 7.34 -5.64 -15.80
CA ASP A 231 8.29 -4.80 -16.56
C ASP A 231 9.73 -4.95 -16.03
N GLY A 232 9.89 -5.30 -14.75
CA GLY A 232 11.17 -5.44 -14.09
C GLY A 232 11.71 -6.87 -14.13
N PHE A 233 11.21 -7.72 -13.23
CA PHE A 233 11.74 -9.07 -13.02
C PHE A 233 11.44 -10.04 -14.16
N SER A 234 10.49 -9.73 -15.05
CA SER A 234 10.28 -10.45 -16.31
C SER A 234 11.54 -10.53 -17.17
N LEU A 235 12.43 -9.52 -17.09
CA LEU A 235 13.71 -9.46 -17.81
C LEU A 235 14.66 -10.61 -17.45
N ILE A 236 14.51 -11.20 -16.25
CA ILE A 236 15.36 -12.29 -15.75
C ILE A 236 14.58 -13.58 -15.50
N SER A 237 13.29 -13.62 -15.89
CA SER A 237 12.37 -14.73 -15.64
C SER A 237 12.78 -16.07 -16.26
N LYS A 238 13.61 -16.05 -17.31
CA LYS A 238 14.16 -17.27 -17.94
C LYS A 238 15.12 -18.03 -17.01
N GLU A 239 15.81 -17.30 -16.14
CA GLU A 239 16.85 -17.84 -15.26
C GLU A 239 16.36 -17.93 -13.81
N PHE A 240 15.51 -16.98 -13.38
CA PHE A 240 15.11 -16.83 -11.99
C PHE A 240 13.59 -16.67 -11.84
N SER A 241 13.02 -17.41 -10.90
CA SER A 241 11.58 -17.35 -10.61
C SER A 241 11.21 -16.11 -9.81
N ALA A 242 10.26 -15.32 -10.32
CA ALA A 242 9.71 -14.15 -9.65
C ALA A 242 8.19 -14.27 -9.54
N VAL A 243 7.65 -13.96 -8.36
CA VAL A 243 6.21 -14.08 -8.09
C VAL A 243 5.72 -13.01 -7.13
N ARG A 244 4.49 -12.54 -7.35
CA ARG A 244 3.80 -11.68 -6.40
C ARG A 244 3.16 -12.53 -5.30
N ILE A 245 3.54 -12.28 -4.06
CA ILE A 245 2.95 -12.96 -2.90
C ILE A 245 1.83 -12.15 -2.26
N THR A 246 0.81 -12.86 -1.78
CA THR A 246 -0.36 -12.38 -1.07
C THR A 246 -0.53 -13.13 0.26
N SER A 247 -1.46 -12.69 1.11
CA SER A 247 -1.82 -13.40 2.34
C SER A 247 -2.28 -14.84 2.10
N SER A 248 -2.89 -15.11 0.94
CA SER A 248 -3.41 -16.43 0.58
C SER A 248 -2.37 -17.37 -0.07
N ASN A 249 -1.38 -16.84 -0.79
CA ASN A 249 -0.53 -17.68 -1.66
C ASN A 249 0.94 -17.81 -1.19
N TYR A 250 1.40 -17.03 -0.20
CA TYR A 250 2.83 -16.98 0.16
C TYR A 250 3.42 -18.34 0.56
N ARG A 251 2.60 -19.25 1.08
CA ARG A 251 3.02 -20.62 1.44
C ARG A 251 3.22 -21.54 0.24
N GLN A 252 2.52 -21.30 -0.86
CA GLN A 252 2.61 -22.11 -2.08
C GLN A 252 3.91 -21.80 -2.83
N TYR A 253 4.35 -20.55 -2.79
CA TYR A 253 5.49 -20.07 -3.56
C TYR A 253 6.83 -20.07 -2.81
N LYS A 254 6.99 -20.84 -1.73
CA LYS A 254 8.22 -20.88 -0.91
C LYS A 254 9.53 -21.15 -1.68
N ASN A 255 9.42 -21.78 -2.85
CA ASN A 255 10.56 -22.14 -3.69
C ASN A 255 10.94 -21.06 -4.71
N ALA A 256 10.12 -20.01 -4.87
CA ALA A 256 10.48 -18.90 -5.75
C ALA A 256 11.69 -18.13 -5.18
N GLN A 257 12.55 -17.65 -6.07
CA GLN A 257 13.77 -16.93 -5.69
C GLN A 257 13.47 -15.47 -5.40
N ILE A 258 12.48 -14.87 -6.06
CA ILE A 258 12.12 -13.47 -5.91
C ILE A 258 10.64 -13.37 -5.51
N HIS A 259 10.39 -12.82 -4.32
CA HIS A 259 9.06 -12.52 -3.83
C HIS A 259 8.79 -11.03 -3.92
N ILE A 260 7.71 -10.65 -4.59
CA ILE A 260 7.27 -9.26 -4.69
C ILE A 260 6.03 -9.10 -3.82
N VAL A 261 6.04 -8.12 -2.92
CA VAL A 261 4.95 -7.95 -1.94
C VAL A 261 4.62 -6.49 -1.71
N VAL A 262 3.34 -6.21 -1.49
CA VAL A 262 2.89 -4.90 -1.02
C VAL A 262 3.12 -4.82 0.49
N ILE A 263 3.64 -3.71 1.00
CA ILE A 263 3.99 -3.54 2.41
C ILE A 263 2.84 -3.90 3.38
N ASP A 264 1.60 -3.52 3.05
CA ASP A 264 0.42 -3.83 3.89
C ASP A 264 0.10 -5.33 3.91
N THR A 265 0.37 -6.03 2.80
CA THR A 265 0.26 -7.49 2.77
C THR A 265 1.36 -8.11 3.63
N LEU A 266 2.59 -7.58 3.55
CA LEU A 266 3.72 -8.06 4.34
C LEU A 266 3.48 -7.89 5.84
N GLU A 267 2.88 -6.77 6.28
CA GLU A 267 2.49 -6.50 7.67
C GLU A 267 1.59 -7.60 8.25
N ASN A 268 0.74 -8.22 7.43
CA ASN A 268 -0.14 -9.30 7.86
C ASN A 268 0.52 -10.69 7.90
N ILE A 269 1.62 -10.91 7.16
CA ILE A 269 2.21 -12.25 6.99
C ILE A 269 3.61 -12.41 7.57
N TYR A 270 4.35 -11.33 7.84
CA TYR A 270 5.78 -11.41 8.16
C TYR A 270 6.09 -12.33 9.35
N GLN A 271 5.25 -12.32 10.39
CA GLN A 271 5.42 -13.16 11.58
C GLN A 271 5.39 -14.67 11.27
N ASN A 272 4.68 -15.05 10.21
CA ASN A 272 4.57 -16.44 9.74
C ASN A 272 5.72 -16.85 8.81
N ILE A 273 6.57 -15.90 8.41
CA ILE A 273 7.74 -16.15 7.58
C ILE A 273 8.96 -16.28 8.52
N PRO A 274 9.82 -17.30 8.37
CA PRO A 274 11.04 -17.39 9.16
C PRO A 274 11.93 -16.15 9.05
N SER A 275 12.48 -15.66 10.16
CA SER A 275 13.41 -14.51 10.19
C SER A 275 14.63 -14.70 9.28
N SER A 276 15.00 -15.97 9.03
CA SER A 276 16.13 -16.37 8.19
C SER A 276 15.77 -16.60 6.71
N PHE A 277 14.52 -16.40 6.30
CA PHE A 277 14.01 -16.91 5.02
C PHE A 277 14.56 -16.21 3.77
N TYR A 278 14.79 -14.89 3.83
CA TYR A 278 15.28 -14.07 2.73
C TYR A 278 16.74 -13.70 2.93
N ASP A 279 17.50 -13.52 1.86
CA ASP A 279 18.93 -13.15 1.90
C ASP A 279 19.16 -11.66 1.63
N LEU A 280 18.13 -11.00 1.10
CA LEU A 280 18.11 -9.58 0.77
C LEU A 280 16.68 -9.06 0.80
N ILE A 281 16.51 -7.86 1.35
CA ILE A 281 15.26 -7.10 1.28
C ILE A 281 15.52 -5.82 0.49
N ILE A 282 14.68 -5.55 -0.49
CA ILE A 282 14.68 -4.29 -1.24
C ILE A 282 13.33 -3.63 -0.99
N VAL A 283 13.33 -2.36 -0.61
CA VAL A 283 12.11 -1.59 -0.34
C VAL A 283 12.06 -0.43 -1.31
N ASP A 284 11.14 -0.48 -2.27
CA ASP A 284 10.89 0.62 -3.20
C ASP A 284 10.00 1.70 -2.54
N GLU A 285 10.21 2.95 -2.94
CA GLU A 285 9.64 4.14 -2.31
C GLU A 285 9.68 4.09 -0.77
N CYS A 286 10.84 3.72 -0.23
CA CYS A 286 11.01 3.37 1.18
C CYS A 286 10.67 4.50 2.16
N HIS A 287 10.59 5.75 1.69
CA HIS A 287 10.15 6.91 2.47
C HIS A 287 8.65 6.86 2.85
N ARG A 288 7.83 6.06 2.14
CA ARG A 288 6.40 5.81 2.45
C ARG A 288 6.22 4.64 3.42
N SER A 289 7.18 3.74 3.47
CA SER A 289 7.20 2.55 4.35
C SER A 289 7.57 2.86 5.80
N ILE A 290 7.52 4.12 6.20
CA ILE A 290 8.07 4.62 7.46
C ILE A 290 6.94 4.84 8.49
N ASN A 291 6.69 3.80 9.28
CA ASN A 291 5.85 3.83 10.47
C ASN A 291 6.42 2.85 11.53
N ILE A 292 6.03 3.02 12.80
CA ILE A 292 6.46 2.19 13.93
C ILE A 292 6.20 0.70 13.67
N ASN A 293 5.00 0.33 13.20
CA ASN A 293 4.66 -1.05 12.86
C ASN A 293 5.57 -1.62 11.76
N ARG A 294 5.93 -0.80 10.77
CA ARG A 294 6.74 -1.22 9.62
C ARG A 294 8.21 -1.43 10.00
N LYS A 295 8.71 -0.79 11.07
CA LYS A 295 10.04 -1.11 11.65
C LYS A 295 10.09 -2.56 12.13
N LEU A 296 9.06 -3.02 12.85
CA LEU A 296 8.98 -4.40 13.35
C LEU A 296 9.06 -5.43 12.22
N ILE A 297 8.48 -5.13 11.06
CA ILE A 297 8.57 -5.97 9.86
C ILE A 297 10.02 -6.07 9.39
N PHE A 298 10.75 -4.94 9.30
CA PHE A 298 12.12 -4.96 8.80
C PHE A 298 13.14 -5.49 9.81
N ASP A 299 12.86 -5.39 11.11
CA ASP A 299 13.72 -5.91 12.17
C ASP A 299 13.49 -7.41 12.40
N HIS A 300 12.34 -7.94 11.98
CA HIS A 300 12.04 -9.37 11.98
C HIS A 300 12.98 -10.19 11.08
N PHE A 301 13.39 -9.61 9.94
CA PHE A 301 14.27 -10.29 9.00
C PHE A 301 15.73 -9.97 9.28
N LEU A 302 16.58 -11.00 9.23
CA LEU A 302 17.97 -10.90 9.68
C LEU A 302 18.93 -10.26 8.66
N TYR A 303 18.54 -10.19 7.39
CA TYR A 303 19.47 -9.98 6.27
C TYR A 303 19.47 -8.56 5.71
N PRO A 304 20.46 -8.21 4.86
CA PRO A 304 20.63 -6.86 4.39
C PRO A 304 19.36 -6.26 3.76
N ARG A 305 19.12 -4.99 4.06
CA ARG A 305 18.01 -4.21 3.51
C ARG A 305 18.50 -2.99 2.73
N ILE A 306 17.93 -2.80 1.55
CA ILE A 306 18.21 -1.67 0.64
C ILE A 306 16.94 -0.87 0.46
N GLY A 307 16.96 0.40 0.82
CA GLY A 307 15.89 1.34 0.55
C GLY A 307 16.12 2.08 -0.77
N LEU A 308 15.09 2.18 -1.61
CA LEU A 308 15.10 3.01 -2.81
C LEU A 308 14.12 4.15 -2.63
N THR A 309 14.54 5.36 -2.97
CA THR A 309 13.64 6.52 -2.91
C THR A 309 14.10 7.64 -3.81
N ALA A 310 13.16 8.39 -4.38
CA ALA A 310 13.45 9.70 -5.00
C ALA A 310 13.42 10.85 -3.99
N THR A 311 12.84 10.62 -2.81
CA THR A 311 12.51 11.68 -1.85
C THR A 311 12.77 11.20 -0.43
N PRO A 312 14.04 10.97 -0.04
CA PRO A 312 14.38 10.57 1.32
C PRO A 312 13.91 11.63 2.32
N ARG A 313 13.40 11.21 3.47
CA ARG A 313 12.74 12.06 4.45
C ARG A 313 13.53 12.11 5.75
N LYS A 314 13.78 13.31 6.28
CA LYS A 314 14.34 13.51 7.63
C LYS A 314 13.24 13.75 8.65
N ALA A 315 13.38 13.24 9.87
CA ALA A 315 12.41 13.49 10.94
C ALA A 315 13.01 14.41 12.02
N ILE A 316 12.27 15.45 12.38
CA ILE A 316 12.65 16.39 13.45
C ILE A 316 11.52 16.53 14.45
N ALA A 317 11.87 16.74 15.72
CA ALA A 317 10.90 17.07 16.75
C ALA A 317 10.32 18.47 16.51
N ALA A 318 9.02 18.62 16.77
CA ALA A 318 8.41 19.94 16.87
C ALA A 318 9.06 20.76 18.00
N LYS A 319 9.23 22.07 17.77
CA LYS A 319 9.80 22.99 18.76
C LYS A 319 9.06 22.86 20.10
N GLY A 320 9.79 22.61 21.19
CA GLY A 320 9.25 22.47 22.54
C GLY A 320 8.65 21.10 22.89
N LYS A 321 8.87 20.06 22.09
CA LYS A 321 8.44 18.68 22.38
C LYS A 321 9.63 17.73 22.48
N ASN A 322 9.69 16.96 23.57
CA ASN A 322 10.65 15.88 23.75
C ASN A 322 10.09 14.60 23.12
N ILE A 323 10.76 14.11 22.08
CA ILE A 323 10.47 12.83 21.43
C ILE A 323 11.74 12.01 21.53
N SER A 324 11.61 10.72 21.82
CA SER A 324 12.77 9.83 21.89
C SER A 324 13.53 9.82 20.56
N GLU A 325 14.85 9.75 20.61
CA GLU A 325 15.66 9.64 19.40
C GLU A 325 15.33 8.38 18.60
N GLU A 326 14.93 7.32 19.29
CA GLU A 326 14.46 6.08 18.67
C GLU A 326 13.22 6.35 17.82
N ASP A 327 12.17 6.98 18.36
CA ASP A 327 10.92 7.28 17.63
C ASP A 327 11.16 8.20 16.42
N LEU A 328 12.07 9.18 16.55
CA LEU A 328 12.47 10.02 15.41
C LEU A 328 13.24 9.20 14.36
N ALA A 329 14.14 8.30 14.79
CA ALA A 329 14.88 7.44 13.88
C ALA A 329 13.98 6.48 13.11
N ILE A 330 12.89 6.02 13.71
CA ILE A 330 11.86 5.25 13.00
C ILE A 330 11.28 6.06 11.85
N LEU A 331 11.09 7.36 12.03
CA LEU A 331 10.44 8.26 11.08
C LEU A 331 11.39 8.88 10.06
N ASP A 332 12.69 8.61 10.18
CA ASP A 332 13.77 9.11 9.33
C ASP A 332 14.21 8.02 8.34
N THR A 333 14.15 8.33 7.04
CA THR A 333 14.56 7.38 5.99
C THR A 333 16.04 7.04 6.07
N TYR A 334 16.89 8.02 6.40
CA TYR A 334 18.33 7.82 6.45
C TYR A 334 18.69 6.90 7.60
N LYS A 335 18.19 7.18 8.81
CA LYS A 335 18.46 6.35 9.99
C LYS A 335 17.92 4.94 9.84
N LEU A 336 16.69 4.77 9.32
CA LEU A 336 16.11 3.45 9.08
C LEU A 336 16.98 2.55 8.18
N PHE A 337 17.67 3.17 7.21
CA PHE A 337 18.57 2.50 6.27
C PHE A 337 20.07 2.71 6.58
N GLY A 338 20.41 3.00 7.85
CA GLY A 338 21.79 2.98 8.34
C GLY A 338 22.69 4.09 7.79
N CYS A 339 22.11 5.25 7.50
CA CYS A 339 22.79 6.45 7.01
C CYS A 339 22.78 7.54 8.10
N GLU A 340 23.54 7.35 9.17
CA GLU A 340 23.56 8.28 10.33
C GLU A 340 24.03 9.70 9.98
N THR A 341 24.90 9.83 8.96
CA THR A 341 25.38 11.13 8.45
C THR A 341 24.30 11.89 7.67
N GLY A 342 23.16 11.26 7.38
CA GLY A 342 22.11 11.85 6.56
C GLY A 342 22.43 11.91 5.07
N GLU A 343 23.41 11.13 4.61
CA GLU A 343 23.78 10.95 3.21
C GLU A 343 23.47 9.51 2.76
N PRO A 344 22.87 9.31 1.58
CA PRO A 344 22.57 7.98 1.07
C PRO A 344 23.84 7.25 0.64
N ASP A 345 23.78 5.93 0.52
CA ASP A 345 24.90 5.11 0.06
C ASP A 345 25.27 5.35 -1.41
N TYR A 346 24.30 5.78 -2.21
CA TYR A 346 24.45 6.23 -3.59
C TYR A 346 23.41 7.32 -3.88
N GLN A 347 23.81 8.38 -4.60
CA GLN A 347 22.93 9.49 -4.97
C GLN A 347 23.05 9.83 -6.46
N PHE A 348 21.89 9.87 -7.12
CA PHE A 348 21.72 10.44 -8.45
C PHE A 348 20.33 11.11 -8.52
N ASP A 349 20.28 12.37 -8.11
CA ASP A 349 19.06 13.13 -7.94
C ASP A 349 18.56 13.81 -9.24
N LEU A 350 17.47 14.58 -9.11
CA LEU A 350 16.82 15.25 -10.22
C LEU A 350 17.75 16.28 -10.88
N THR A 351 18.46 17.06 -10.06
CA THR A 351 19.35 18.11 -10.53
C THR A 351 20.49 17.52 -11.35
N ARG A 352 21.15 16.46 -10.85
CA ARG A 352 22.20 15.76 -11.60
C ARG A 352 21.64 15.11 -12.87
N GLY A 353 20.48 14.47 -12.80
CA GLY A 353 19.83 13.84 -13.96
C GLY A 353 19.47 14.81 -15.08
N ILE A 354 19.02 16.03 -14.76
CA ILE A 354 18.77 17.07 -15.74
C ILE A 354 20.10 17.61 -16.31
N ASN A 355 21.06 17.94 -15.46
CA ASN A 355 22.36 18.51 -15.88
C ASN A 355 23.12 17.59 -16.84
N GLU A 356 23.09 16.29 -16.57
CA GLU A 356 23.78 15.29 -17.40
C GLU A 356 22.92 14.83 -18.60
N GLY A 357 21.68 15.32 -18.73
CA GLY A 357 20.79 15.05 -19.85
C GLY A 357 20.21 13.63 -19.87
N PHE A 358 20.01 13.03 -18.70
CA PHE A 358 19.24 11.78 -18.53
C PHE A 358 17.76 12.05 -18.25
N LEU A 359 17.43 13.24 -17.78
CA LEU A 359 16.08 13.71 -17.52
C LEU A 359 15.80 14.98 -18.34
N ALA A 360 14.53 15.15 -18.72
CA ALA A 360 14.05 16.31 -19.43
C ALA A 360 14.11 17.56 -18.53
N PRO A 361 14.78 18.65 -18.95
CA PRO A 361 14.66 19.95 -18.30
C PRO A 361 13.23 20.49 -18.40
N TYR A 362 12.89 21.42 -17.50
CA TYR A 362 11.61 22.11 -17.54
C TYR A 362 11.70 23.60 -17.30
N GLN A 363 10.64 24.28 -17.72
CA GLN A 363 10.40 25.69 -17.45
C GLN A 363 9.11 25.84 -16.66
N VAL A 364 9.15 26.66 -15.62
CA VAL A 364 7.97 27.04 -14.84
C VAL A 364 7.34 28.27 -15.46
N LEU A 365 6.07 28.18 -15.82
CA LEU A 365 5.21 29.29 -16.18
C LEU A 365 4.24 29.54 -15.02
N SER A 366 4.46 30.64 -14.31
CA SER A 366 3.57 31.08 -13.24
C SER A 366 2.38 31.82 -13.84
N ILE A 367 1.19 31.24 -13.71
CA ILE A 367 -0.09 31.78 -14.19
C ILE A 367 -0.92 32.13 -12.95
N GLU A 368 -0.42 33.08 -12.17
CA GLU A 368 -1.09 33.52 -10.96
C GLU A 368 -2.14 34.58 -11.27
N THR A 369 -3.34 34.41 -10.71
CA THR A 369 -4.33 35.48 -10.71
C THR A 369 -3.85 36.63 -9.81
N GLU A 370 -4.24 37.86 -10.12
CA GLU A 370 -3.99 39.03 -9.23
C GLU A 370 -4.48 38.76 -7.80
N LEU A 371 -5.59 38.03 -7.64
CA LEU A 371 -6.08 37.55 -6.33
C LEU A 371 -5.06 36.65 -5.61
N THR A 372 -4.47 35.67 -6.30
CA THR A 372 -3.45 34.78 -5.74
C THR A 372 -2.18 35.53 -5.39
N LYS A 373 -1.75 36.47 -6.24
CA LYS A 373 -0.58 37.31 -6.03
C LYS A 373 -0.76 38.22 -4.80
N LEU A 374 -1.93 38.86 -4.70
CA LEU A 374 -2.26 39.81 -3.62
C LEU A 374 -2.49 39.10 -2.27
N ALA A 375 -3.03 37.87 -2.27
CA ALA A 375 -3.12 37.01 -1.07
C ALA A 375 -1.73 36.70 -0.49
N ARG A 376 -0.76 36.42 -1.36
CA ARG A 376 0.61 36.06 -0.99
C ARG A 376 1.45 37.26 -0.55
N GLU A 377 1.38 38.38 -1.27
CA GLU A 377 2.19 39.57 -0.99
C GLU A 377 1.80 40.26 0.33
N LYS A 378 0.50 40.26 0.68
CA LYS A 378 0.01 40.97 1.88
C LYS A 378 -0.04 40.12 3.14
N GLY A 379 0.15 38.79 3.05
CA GLY A 379 0.10 37.89 4.21
C GLY A 379 -1.18 37.99 5.06
N VAL A 380 -2.25 38.57 4.51
CA VAL A 380 -3.47 38.95 5.23
C VAL A 380 -4.69 38.51 4.44
N GLY A 381 -5.59 37.82 5.12
CA GLY A 381 -6.89 37.46 4.58
C GLY A 381 -7.70 38.67 4.16
N PHE A 382 -8.40 38.53 3.05
CA PHE A 382 -9.14 39.61 2.41
C PHE A 382 -10.22 40.17 3.35
N SER A 383 -10.13 41.48 3.65
CA SER A 383 -11.15 42.23 4.37
C SER A 383 -12.24 42.76 3.45
N TYR A 384 -12.26 42.39 2.18
CA TYR A 384 -13.37 42.69 1.26
C TYR A 384 -13.41 41.73 0.08
N VAL A 385 -14.60 41.55 -0.52
CA VAL A 385 -14.79 40.92 -1.84
C VAL A 385 -15.37 41.95 -2.83
N LEU A 386 -15.10 41.76 -4.12
CA LEU A 386 -15.72 42.53 -5.19
C LEU A 386 -16.91 41.74 -5.72
N ASP A 387 -18.06 42.39 -5.82
CA ASP A 387 -19.24 41.83 -6.46
C ASP A 387 -18.93 41.51 -7.95
N PRO A 388 -19.18 40.28 -8.45
CA PRO A 388 -18.84 39.90 -9.82
C PRO A 388 -19.59 40.70 -10.89
N ASP A 389 -20.81 41.16 -10.60
CA ASP A 389 -21.68 41.84 -11.57
C ASP A 389 -21.53 43.36 -11.47
N GLU A 390 -21.38 43.92 -10.26
CA GLU A 390 -21.34 45.38 -10.04
C GLU A 390 -19.96 45.97 -9.73
N ARG A 391 -18.92 45.15 -9.50
CA ARG A 391 -17.55 45.56 -9.10
C ARG A 391 -17.49 46.50 -7.87
N LYS A 392 -18.51 46.49 -7.01
CA LYS A 392 -18.51 47.25 -5.75
C LYS A 392 -17.74 46.51 -4.66
N ARG A 393 -17.08 47.29 -3.79
CA ARG A 393 -16.25 46.80 -2.67
C ARG A 393 -17.12 46.51 -1.45
N ILE A 394 -17.15 45.26 -0.99
CA ILE A 394 -17.91 44.83 0.20
C ILE A 394 -16.93 44.45 1.31
N GLU A 395 -16.87 45.22 2.41
CA GLU A 395 -15.97 44.94 3.54
C GLU A 395 -16.44 43.78 4.44
N LEU A 396 -15.49 43.00 4.96
CA LEU A 396 -15.66 41.77 5.72
C LEU A 396 -15.01 41.91 7.11
N ASP A 397 -15.79 41.67 8.15
CA ASP A 397 -15.43 41.91 9.56
C ASP A 397 -14.38 40.95 10.15
N GLN A 398 -13.71 41.36 11.25
CA GLN A 398 -12.47 40.75 11.80
C GLN A 398 -12.58 39.28 12.24
N GLN A 399 -13.77 38.77 12.56
CA GLN A 399 -14.00 37.34 12.83
C GLN A 399 -13.75 36.44 11.60
N LYS A 400 -13.63 37.01 10.39
CA LYS A 400 -13.40 36.27 9.13
C LYS A 400 -11.93 35.93 8.83
N LYS A 401 -10.96 36.35 9.67
CA LYS A 401 -9.54 35.97 9.49
C LYS A 401 -9.28 34.46 9.63
N LEU A 402 -10.13 33.74 10.36
CA LEU A 402 -10.08 32.28 10.53
C LEU A 402 -10.63 31.49 9.32
N MET A 403 -11.21 32.18 8.33
CA MET A 403 -11.95 31.58 7.20
C MET A 403 -11.09 31.34 5.95
N LEU A 404 -9.75 31.34 6.03
CA LEU A 404 -8.92 31.22 4.82
C LEU A 404 -8.77 29.78 4.31
N GLU A 405 -8.78 28.79 5.20
CA GLU A 405 -8.88 27.36 4.82
C GLU A 405 -10.30 27.01 4.33
N GLN A 406 -11.32 27.74 4.79
CA GLN A 406 -12.69 27.66 4.24
C GLN A 406 -12.85 28.41 2.91
N LEU A 407 -12.00 29.40 2.63
CA LEU A 407 -11.93 30.07 1.33
C LEU A 407 -11.39 29.13 0.25
N GLU A 408 -10.43 28.24 0.52
CA GLU A 408 -10.00 27.21 -0.46
C GLU A 408 -11.15 26.30 -0.91
N ARG A 409 -12.11 26.00 -0.02
CA ARG A 409 -13.35 25.29 -0.37
C ARG A 409 -14.35 26.15 -1.17
N LYS A 410 -14.27 27.48 -1.07
CA LYS A 410 -15.13 28.44 -1.79
C LYS A 410 -14.53 28.92 -3.13
N TYR A 411 -13.23 28.70 -3.37
CA TYR A 411 -12.52 28.98 -4.63
C TYR A 411 -12.66 27.88 -5.69
N ILE A 412 -13.46 26.84 -5.41
CA ILE A 412 -13.91 25.88 -6.41
C ILE A 412 -15.17 26.45 -7.06
N SER A 413 -15.02 27.53 -7.83
CA SER A 413 -16.10 28.04 -8.68
C SER A 413 -15.96 27.47 -10.09
N GLU A 414 -17.10 27.25 -10.76
CA GLU A 414 -17.12 26.84 -12.16
C GLU A 414 -16.38 27.85 -13.04
N ASP A 415 -16.52 29.15 -12.75
CA ASP A 415 -15.82 30.22 -13.47
C ASP A 415 -14.30 30.12 -13.34
N ARG A 416 -13.77 29.84 -12.15
CA ARG A 416 -12.32 29.69 -11.97
C ARG A 416 -11.81 28.45 -12.68
N CYS A 417 -12.55 27.33 -12.62
CA CYS A 417 -12.21 26.13 -13.37
C CYS A 417 -12.21 26.40 -14.89
N LEU A 418 -13.16 27.21 -15.37
CA LEU A 418 -13.24 27.65 -16.76
C LEU A 418 -12.04 28.50 -17.16
N ARG A 419 -11.66 29.49 -16.34
CA ARG A 419 -10.43 30.28 -16.56
C ARG A 419 -9.18 29.42 -16.61
N ILE A 420 -9.03 28.48 -15.67
CA ILE A 420 -7.89 27.54 -15.68
C ILE A 420 -7.88 26.72 -16.97
N ALA A 421 -9.04 26.26 -17.43
CA ALA A 421 -9.16 25.53 -18.68
C ALA A 421 -8.81 26.38 -19.91
N GLU A 422 -9.23 27.66 -19.95
CA GLU A 422 -8.87 28.63 -20.99
C GLU A 422 -7.36 28.87 -21.04
N GLU A 423 -6.73 29.09 -19.88
CA GLU A 423 -5.28 29.29 -19.76
C GLU A 423 -4.50 28.04 -20.15
N ILE A 424 -4.96 26.85 -19.76
CA ILE A 424 -4.38 25.59 -20.23
C ILE A 424 -4.47 25.52 -21.76
N LYS A 425 -5.61 25.85 -22.37
CA LYS A 425 -5.75 25.86 -23.84
C LYS A 425 -4.84 26.90 -24.51
N ALA A 426 -4.63 28.06 -23.90
CA ALA A 426 -3.76 29.11 -24.45
C ALA A 426 -2.27 28.74 -24.38
N HIS A 427 -1.88 27.92 -23.42
CA HIS A 427 -0.47 27.60 -23.13
C HIS A 427 -0.06 26.16 -23.45
N THR A 428 -0.96 25.35 -24.01
CA THR A 428 -0.71 23.98 -24.47
C THR A 428 -1.11 23.81 -25.92
N GLU A 429 -0.49 22.88 -26.65
CA GLU A 429 -0.95 22.54 -28.00
C GLU A 429 -2.02 21.43 -27.93
N TYR A 430 -2.96 21.46 -28.87
CA TYR A 430 -4.04 20.48 -28.91
C TYR A 430 -3.47 19.07 -29.14
N GLY A 431 -3.92 18.10 -28.35
CA GLY A 431 -3.45 16.71 -28.44
C GLY A 431 -2.19 16.41 -27.63
N GLU A 432 -1.60 17.39 -26.96
CA GLU A 432 -0.46 17.15 -26.06
C GLU A 432 -0.91 16.64 -24.70
N LYS A 433 -0.10 15.78 -24.08
CA LYS A 433 -0.41 15.18 -22.78
C LYS A 433 -0.17 16.17 -21.64
N VAL A 434 -1.24 16.48 -20.90
CA VAL A 434 -1.21 17.33 -19.71
C VAL A 434 -1.62 16.53 -18.49
N LEU A 435 -0.82 16.62 -17.42
CA LEU A 435 -1.17 16.07 -16.12
C LEU A 435 -1.51 17.20 -15.13
N LEU A 436 -2.76 17.25 -14.69
CA LEU A 436 -3.31 18.31 -13.85
C LEU A 436 -3.54 17.81 -12.42
N PHE A 437 -2.90 18.45 -11.45
CA PHE A 437 -3.05 18.13 -10.03
C PHE A 437 -4.09 19.02 -9.34
N GLY A 438 -5.22 18.40 -8.97
CA GLY A 438 -6.35 19.04 -8.30
C GLY A 438 -6.34 18.87 -6.78
N VAL A 439 -7.21 19.64 -6.09
CA VAL A 439 -7.27 19.70 -4.62
C VAL A 439 -8.04 18.53 -4.02
N SER A 440 -9.18 18.19 -4.63
CA SER A 440 -10.10 17.16 -4.16
C SER A 440 -10.76 16.46 -5.34
N GLN A 441 -11.40 15.31 -5.10
CA GLN A 441 -12.12 14.56 -6.14
C GLN A 441 -13.20 15.44 -6.81
N ALA A 442 -13.97 16.17 -6.01
CA ALA A 442 -14.99 17.11 -6.50
C ALA A 442 -14.38 18.21 -7.38
N HIS A 443 -13.24 18.78 -6.99
CA HIS A 443 -12.54 19.79 -7.78
C HIS A 443 -12.04 19.20 -9.12
N CYS A 444 -11.51 17.97 -9.11
CA CYS A 444 -11.10 17.31 -10.35
C CYS A 444 -12.28 17.15 -11.32
N ILE A 445 -13.46 16.76 -10.83
CA ILE A 445 -14.68 16.64 -11.64
C ILE A 445 -15.09 17.99 -12.25
N MET A 446 -15.04 19.07 -11.48
CA MET A 446 -15.34 20.42 -11.98
C MET A 446 -14.34 20.90 -13.04
N LEU A 447 -13.04 20.67 -12.81
CA LEU A 447 -11.99 20.97 -13.80
C LEU A 447 -12.22 20.21 -15.10
N ILE A 448 -12.63 18.95 -15.05
CA ILE A 448 -12.92 18.14 -16.24
C ILE A 448 -14.10 18.68 -17.02
N LYS A 449 -15.17 19.09 -16.34
CA LYS A 449 -16.32 19.74 -16.99
C LYS A 449 -15.88 21.01 -17.72
N ALA A 450 -15.09 21.85 -17.06
CA ALA A 450 -14.55 23.08 -17.64
C ALA A 450 -13.62 22.81 -18.83
N LEU A 451 -12.67 21.88 -18.68
CA LEU A 451 -11.74 21.49 -19.73
C LEU A 451 -12.49 20.94 -20.95
N ASN A 452 -13.39 19.98 -20.77
CA ASN A 452 -14.14 19.42 -21.89
C ASN A 452 -15.05 20.47 -22.55
N LYS A 453 -15.56 21.47 -21.81
CA LYS A 453 -16.29 22.59 -22.40
C LYS A 453 -15.40 23.49 -23.27
N VAL A 454 -14.17 23.77 -22.83
CA VAL A 454 -13.22 24.67 -23.53
C VAL A 454 -12.54 23.99 -24.72
N PHE A 455 -12.29 22.67 -24.61
CA PHE A 455 -11.65 21.86 -25.64
C PHE A 455 -12.64 21.12 -26.54
N ALA A 456 -13.95 21.35 -26.38
CA ALA A 456 -14.99 20.69 -27.18
C ALA A 456 -14.78 20.91 -28.68
N THR A 457 -14.77 19.80 -29.43
CA THR A 457 -14.91 19.78 -30.89
C THR A 457 -16.26 19.16 -31.28
N PRO A 458 -16.79 19.40 -32.50
CA PRO A 458 -18.09 18.84 -32.93
C PRO A 458 -18.16 17.29 -32.91
N GLU A 459 -17.02 16.62 -32.79
CA GLU A 459 -16.87 15.16 -32.80
C GLU A 459 -16.74 14.54 -31.36
N ASP A 460 -16.82 15.36 -30.30
CA ASP A 460 -16.49 14.99 -28.90
C ASP A 460 -17.65 14.44 -28.03
N GLU A 461 -18.71 13.89 -28.62
CA GLU A 461 -19.83 13.32 -27.83
C GLU A 461 -19.54 11.91 -27.26
N ALA A 462 -18.57 11.19 -27.81
CA ALA A 462 -18.22 9.82 -27.38
C ALA A 462 -17.02 9.78 -26.42
N SER A 463 -17.09 8.89 -25.42
CA SER A 463 -15.98 8.58 -24.50
C SER A 463 -14.87 7.80 -25.23
N PRO A 464 -13.57 8.04 -24.91
CA PRO A 464 -13.04 8.97 -23.91
C PRO A 464 -13.06 10.43 -24.35
N ARG A 465 -13.41 11.32 -23.42
CA ARG A 465 -13.41 12.77 -23.64
C ARG A 465 -11.97 13.32 -23.69
N TYR A 466 -11.83 14.58 -24.08
CA TYR A 466 -10.53 15.26 -24.14
C TYR A 466 -9.80 15.25 -22.78
N ALA A 467 -10.55 15.48 -21.69
CA ALA A 467 -10.07 15.43 -20.31
C ALA A 467 -10.84 14.40 -19.48
N GLU A 468 -10.13 13.62 -18.65
CA GLU A 468 -10.72 12.59 -17.78
C GLU A 468 -10.14 12.62 -16.35
N ALA A 469 -10.94 12.16 -15.38
CA ALA A 469 -10.56 12.05 -13.97
C ALA A 469 -9.90 10.70 -13.72
N ILE A 470 -8.75 10.74 -13.05
CA ILE A 470 -8.11 9.55 -12.49
C ILE A 470 -8.07 9.72 -10.96
N ILE A 471 -9.19 9.36 -10.32
CA ILE A 471 -9.51 9.54 -8.89
C ILE A 471 -9.92 8.20 -8.25
N SER A 472 -9.88 8.07 -6.93
CA SER A 472 -9.97 6.77 -6.23
C SER A 472 -11.28 6.03 -6.40
N ASP A 473 -12.36 6.74 -6.69
CA ASP A 473 -13.70 6.17 -6.70
C ASP A 473 -13.98 5.32 -7.95
N ASN A 474 -13.13 5.40 -8.99
CA ASN A 474 -13.35 4.75 -10.30
C ASN A 474 -12.25 3.73 -10.67
N ASN A 475 -11.98 2.74 -9.81
CA ASN A 475 -10.84 1.82 -9.97
C ASN A 475 -10.80 1.05 -11.31
N ASP A 476 -11.93 0.55 -11.81
CA ASP A 476 -11.97 -0.22 -13.06
C ASP A 476 -11.69 0.65 -14.30
N LEU A 477 -12.26 1.86 -14.35
CA LEU A 477 -12.04 2.82 -15.44
C LEU A 477 -10.63 3.43 -15.41
N ASN A 478 -10.07 3.62 -14.21
CA ASN A 478 -8.73 4.20 -14.04
C ASN A 478 -7.64 3.39 -14.74
N ALA A 479 -7.73 2.05 -14.73
CA ALA A 479 -6.76 1.21 -15.42
C ALA A 479 -6.77 1.46 -16.93
N THR A 480 -7.98 1.55 -17.51
CA THR A 480 -8.21 1.83 -18.93
C THR A 480 -7.76 3.25 -19.30
N PHE A 481 -8.16 4.27 -18.55
CA PHE A 481 -7.75 5.65 -18.79
C PHE A 481 -6.25 5.84 -18.68
N LYS A 482 -5.58 5.17 -17.73
CA LYS A 482 -4.11 5.20 -17.65
C LYS A 482 -3.46 4.58 -18.89
N LYS A 483 -4.01 3.47 -19.40
CA LYS A 483 -3.50 2.83 -20.62
C LYS A 483 -3.67 3.74 -21.83
N TRP A 484 -4.84 4.35 -21.99
CA TRP A 484 -5.11 5.29 -23.08
C TRP A 484 -4.29 6.57 -22.98
N PHE A 485 -4.11 7.12 -21.78
CA PHE A 485 -3.32 8.32 -21.57
C PHE A 485 -1.82 8.12 -21.89
N LYS A 486 -1.31 6.88 -21.80
CA LYS A 486 0.05 6.53 -22.25
C LYS A 486 0.23 6.57 -23.76
N ASP A 487 -0.84 6.36 -24.52
CA ASP A 487 -0.80 6.45 -25.97
C ASP A 487 -0.85 7.91 -26.40
N ILE A 488 0.15 8.34 -27.18
CA ILE A 488 0.38 9.73 -27.58
C ILE A 488 -0.83 10.28 -28.34
N HIS A 489 -1.46 9.47 -29.19
CA HIS A 489 -2.53 9.92 -30.09
C HIS A 489 -3.94 9.60 -29.58
N HIS A 490 -4.07 9.00 -28.40
CA HIS A 490 -5.36 8.56 -27.87
C HIS A 490 -5.88 9.50 -26.78
N LYS A 491 -7.20 9.75 -26.74
CA LYS A 491 -7.84 10.48 -25.62
C LYS A 491 -7.87 9.61 -24.35
N PRO A 492 -7.76 10.15 -23.13
CA PRO A 492 -7.67 11.57 -22.82
C PRO A 492 -6.30 12.17 -23.11
N PHE A 493 -6.29 13.46 -23.48
CA PHE A 493 -5.07 14.27 -23.59
C PHE A 493 -4.78 15.01 -22.28
N ILE A 494 -5.80 15.24 -21.44
CA ILE A 494 -5.63 15.81 -20.11
C ILE A 494 -6.10 14.82 -19.04
N ALA A 495 -5.19 14.44 -18.14
CA ALA A 495 -5.53 13.63 -16.98
C ALA A 495 -5.56 14.51 -15.74
N VAL A 496 -6.70 14.53 -15.04
CA VAL A 496 -6.86 15.28 -13.79
C VAL A 496 -6.84 14.31 -12.61
N SER A 497 -5.98 14.55 -11.61
CA SER A 497 -5.83 13.65 -10.46
C SER A 497 -5.53 14.42 -9.17
N VAL A 498 -5.90 13.83 -8.03
CA VAL A 498 -5.50 14.33 -6.71
C VAL A 498 -4.15 13.73 -6.31
N ASP A 499 -4.08 12.39 -6.23
CA ASP A 499 -2.91 11.65 -5.76
C ASP A 499 -2.54 10.41 -6.59
N ILE A 500 -3.47 9.84 -7.37
CA ILE A 500 -3.27 8.54 -8.02
C ILE A 500 -2.21 8.62 -9.11
N MET A 501 -2.20 9.70 -9.89
CA MET A 501 -1.18 9.93 -10.90
C MET A 501 0.15 10.44 -10.31
N GLY A 502 0.16 10.80 -9.03
CA GLY A 502 1.38 11.22 -8.32
C GLY A 502 2.36 10.06 -8.08
N THR A 503 1.88 8.81 -8.01
CA THR A 503 2.72 7.62 -7.73
C THR A 503 2.35 6.42 -8.58
N GLY A 504 3.35 5.78 -9.21
CA GLY A 504 3.19 4.46 -9.86
C GLY A 504 2.61 4.44 -11.27
N VAL A 505 2.52 5.57 -11.96
CA VAL A 505 2.20 5.61 -13.39
C VAL A 505 3.42 6.11 -14.16
N ASP A 506 3.80 5.33 -15.19
CA ASP A 506 4.91 5.63 -16.11
C ASP A 506 4.35 6.13 -17.45
N ILE A 507 4.50 7.43 -17.72
CA ILE A 507 3.90 8.11 -18.88
C ILE A 507 4.95 9.06 -19.47
N PRO A 508 5.85 8.57 -20.34
CA PRO A 508 6.96 9.36 -20.86
C PRO A 508 6.52 10.60 -21.66
N CYS A 509 5.39 10.52 -22.36
CA CYS A 509 4.89 11.56 -23.27
C CYS A 509 4.26 12.80 -22.59
N VAL A 510 4.23 12.90 -21.26
CA VAL A 510 3.63 14.04 -20.53
C VAL A 510 4.43 15.32 -20.74
N ARG A 511 3.93 16.24 -21.56
CA ARG A 511 4.62 17.48 -21.93
C ARG A 511 4.32 18.66 -21.00
N TYR A 512 3.21 18.60 -20.26
CA TYR A 512 2.83 19.62 -19.28
C TYR A 512 2.46 19.01 -17.94
N ILE A 513 3.02 19.56 -16.88
CA ILE A 513 2.57 19.34 -15.50
C ILE A 513 1.86 20.61 -15.05
N SER A 514 0.67 20.50 -14.51
CA SER A 514 -0.10 21.65 -14.06
C SER A 514 -0.50 21.54 -12.59
N PHE A 515 -0.27 22.61 -11.83
CA PHE A 515 -0.55 22.70 -10.40
C PHE A 515 -1.71 23.64 -10.13
N VAL A 516 -2.82 23.08 -9.64
CA VAL A 516 -3.99 23.83 -9.15
C VAL A 516 -4.23 23.57 -7.65
N ALA A 517 -3.41 22.72 -7.05
CA ALA A 517 -3.44 22.41 -5.63
C ALA A 517 -2.13 22.83 -4.95
N LEU A 518 -2.25 23.51 -3.81
CA LEU A 518 -1.11 23.73 -2.93
C LEU A 518 -0.77 22.43 -2.19
N THR A 519 0.52 22.22 -1.93
CA THR A 519 0.96 21.19 -0.99
C THR A 519 2.07 21.72 -0.12
N LYS A 520 2.06 21.32 1.16
CA LYS A 520 3.16 21.63 2.10
C LYS A 520 4.26 20.55 2.06
N SER A 521 4.04 19.45 1.33
CA SER A 521 4.96 18.31 1.27
C SER A 521 5.95 18.44 0.11
N VAL A 522 7.22 18.66 0.44
CA VAL A 522 8.33 18.65 -0.52
C VAL A 522 8.40 17.32 -1.28
N GLY A 523 8.23 16.20 -0.56
CA GLY A 523 8.24 14.87 -1.19
C GLY A 523 7.13 14.72 -2.25
N LYS A 524 5.91 15.19 -1.95
CA LYS A 524 4.80 15.16 -2.92
C LYS A 524 5.11 16.04 -4.13
N TYR A 525 5.64 17.24 -3.91
CA TYR A 525 6.05 18.15 -4.98
C TYR A 525 7.05 17.51 -5.96
N VAL A 526 8.16 16.97 -5.44
CA VAL A 526 9.19 16.32 -6.26
C VAL A 526 8.64 15.10 -7.00
N GLN A 527 7.73 14.33 -6.40
CA GLN A 527 7.08 13.21 -7.08
C GLN A 527 6.17 13.64 -8.23
N MET A 528 5.37 14.69 -8.04
CA MET A 528 4.50 15.25 -9.08
C MET A 528 5.34 15.79 -10.24
N LEU A 529 6.35 16.60 -9.94
CA LEU A 529 7.28 17.14 -10.94
C LEU A 529 8.00 16.01 -11.70
N GLY A 530 8.44 14.98 -10.98
CA GLY A 530 9.11 13.80 -11.53
C GLY A 530 8.32 13.05 -12.62
N ARG A 531 7.00 13.23 -12.72
CA ARG A 531 6.18 12.63 -13.77
C ARG A 531 6.46 13.20 -15.16
N GLY A 532 6.89 14.46 -15.25
CA GLY A 532 7.25 15.10 -16.53
C GLY A 532 8.72 14.90 -16.96
N THR A 533 9.57 14.42 -16.06
CA THR A 533 11.05 14.44 -16.25
C THR A 533 11.60 13.38 -17.20
N ARG A 534 10.77 12.48 -17.73
CA ARG A 534 11.23 11.43 -18.66
C ARG A 534 11.43 11.99 -20.05
N LEU A 535 12.51 11.58 -20.71
CA LEU A 535 12.74 11.87 -22.12
C LEU A 535 11.95 10.88 -22.99
N ASP A 536 11.33 11.37 -24.04
CA ASP A 536 10.56 10.55 -24.97
C ASP A 536 10.77 11.00 -26.42
N PRO A 537 11.79 10.47 -27.12
CA PRO A 537 12.05 10.78 -28.52
C PRO A 537 10.90 10.39 -29.45
N LYS A 538 10.03 9.45 -29.06
CA LYS A 538 8.89 9.04 -29.89
C LYS A 538 7.84 10.14 -30.03
N SER A 539 7.74 11.01 -29.02
CA SER A 539 6.84 12.17 -29.01
C SER A 539 7.59 13.50 -29.20
N ASP A 540 8.85 13.46 -29.66
CA ASP A 540 9.74 14.64 -29.76
C ASP A 540 9.81 15.45 -28.45
N LYS A 541 9.77 14.74 -27.32
CA LYS A 541 9.78 15.34 -26.00
C LYS A 541 11.18 15.28 -25.38
N PHE A 542 11.87 16.42 -25.48
CA PHE A 542 13.18 16.64 -24.86
C PHE A 542 13.13 17.60 -23.67
N SER A 543 12.03 18.33 -23.50
CA SER A 543 11.75 19.20 -22.34
C SER A 543 10.26 19.13 -22.00
N PHE A 544 9.87 19.66 -20.84
CA PHE A 544 8.45 19.80 -20.46
C PHE A 544 8.20 21.15 -19.81
N LYS A 545 6.94 21.57 -19.70
CA LYS A 545 6.56 22.83 -19.03
C LYS A 545 5.75 22.55 -17.77
N VAL A 546 5.91 23.43 -16.79
CA VAL A 546 5.12 23.41 -15.55
C VAL A 546 4.22 24.63 -15.56
N LEU A 547 2.90 24.42 -15.53
CA LEU A 547 1.89 25.48 -15.42
C LEU A 547 1.49 25.61 -13.95
N ASP A 548 1.85 26.71 -13.31
CA ASP A 548 1.61 26.91 -11.88
C ASP A 548 0.55 27.99 -11.64
N PHE A 549 -0.67 27.56 -11.28
CA PHE A 549 -1.83 28.43 -11.08
C PHE A 549 -1.97 28.94 -9.64
N VAL A 550 -1.13 28.45 -8.72
CA VAL A 550 -1.26 28.70 -7.28
C VAL A 550 0.03 29.21 -6.63
N GLY A 551 1.11 29.33 -7.40
CA GLY A 551 2.42 29.75 -6.90
C GLY A 551 3.14 28.67 -6.09
N LEU A 552 2.85 27.39 -6.36
CA LEU A 552 3.44 26.26 -5.66
C LEU A 552 4.96 26.16 -5.88
N CYS A 553 5.44 26.40 -7.10
CA CYS A 553 6.86 26.32 -7.44
C CYS A 553 7.66 27.39 -6.68
N ALA A 554 7.13 28.61 -6.60
CA ALA A 554 7.73 29.68 -5.80
C ALA A 554 7.72 29.34 -4.30
N ALA A 555 6.60 28.82 -3.78
CA ALA A 555 6.51 28.37 -2.39
C ALA A 555 7.49 27.23 -2.06
N MET A 556 7.82 26.40 -3.04
CA MET A 556 8.81 25.33 -2.93
C MET A 556 10.25 25.77 -3.18
N GLU A 557 10.51 27.05 -3.50
CA GLU A 557 11.83 27.55 -3.90
C GLU A 557 12.41 26.75 -5.08
N ASP A 558 11.57 26.42 -6.07
CA ASP A 558 11.99 25.69 -7.25
C ASP A 558 12.98 26.51 -8.09
N ASN A 559 14.08 25.88 -8.50
CA ASN A 559 15.16 26.51 -9.24
C ASN A 559 15.26 26.03 -10.71
N GLY A 560 14.20 25.43 -11.25
CA GLY A 560 14.16 24.82 -12.58
C GLY A 560 14.85 23.45 -12.67
N LYS A 561 15.37 22.94 -11.54
CA LYS A 561 16.02 21.62 -11.44
C LYS A 561 15.56 20.85 -10.19
N GLY A 562 14.39 21.21 -9.69
CA GLY A 562 13.78 20.76 -8.45
C GLY A 562 13.83 21.85 -7.38
N THR A 563 13.75 21.40 -6.13
CA THR A 563 13.78 22.26 -4.94
C THR A 563 14.98 21.92 -4.06
N PRO A 564 15.69 22.91 -3.51
CA PRO A 564 16.73 22.69 -2.51
C PRO A 564 16.14 22.38 -1.12
N LYS A 565 14.82 22.53 -0.92
CA LYS A 565 14.19 22.31 0.39
C LYS A 565 14.36 20.85 0.81
N PRO A 566 14.79 20.61 2.06
CA PRO A 566 14.82 19.25 2.58
C PRO A 566 13.41 18.71 2.82
N ASN A 567 13.20 17.43 2.52
CA ASN A 567 11.94 16.75 2.84
C ASN A 567 11.89 16.39 4.33
N ILE A 568 11.26 17.25 5.14
CA ILE A 568 11.23 17.14 6.60
C ILE A 568 9.85 16.68 7.10
N LYS A 569 9.82 15.69 8.01
CA LYS A 569 8.69 15.41 8.91
C LYS A 569 8.88 16.18 10.20
N VAL A 570 7.97 17.08 10.51
CA VAL A 570 7.83 17.58 11.87
C VAL A 570 6.97 16.59 12.65
N VAL A 571 7.52 16.00 13.71
CA VAL A 571 6.81 15.06 14.57
C VAL A 571 6.34 15.81 15.80
N ASN A 572 5.03 15.76 16.06
CA ASN A 572 4.45 16.22 17.31
C ASN A 572 4.48 15.03 18.28
N GLY A 573 5.06 15.20 19.46
CA GLY A 573 5.18 14.09 20.42
C GLY A 573 3.82 13.51 20.80
N LYS A 574 3.79 12.21 21.13
CA LYS A 574 2.64 11.61 21.84
C LYS A 574 2.56 12.32 23.19
N GLY A 575 1.59 13.21 23.36
CA GLY A 575 1.29 13.73 24.69
C GLY A 575 0.84 12.56 25.57
N GLY A 576 1.63 12.24 26.60
CA GLY A 576 1.11 11.54 27.76
C GLY A 576 0.11 12.48 28.43
N GLY A 577 -1.17 12.31 28.11
CA GLY A 577 -2.26 12.84 28.91
C GLY A 577 -2.66 11.77 29.89
N ASP A 578 -2.57 12.07 31.18
CA ASP A 578 -3.31 11.36 32.22
C ASP A 578 -4.77 11.17 31.78
N GLY A 579 -5.35 10.05 32.20
CA GLY A 579 -6.74 9.66 31.93
C GLY A 579 -7.77 10.62 32.55
N GLY A 580 -7.85 11.83 32.03
CA GLY A 580 -8.98 12.73 32.18
C GLY A 580 -9.96 12.47 31.03
N ILE A 581 -11.18 12.08 31.37
CA ILE A 581 -12.32 11.99 30.45
C ILE A 581 -12.51 13.39 29.84
N TYR A 582 -12.10 13.54 28.58
CA TYR A 582 -12.39 14.72 27.77
C TYR A 582 -13.63 14.41 26.94
N GLU A 583 -14.78 14.98 27.32
CA GLU A 583 -15.97 14.96 26.46
C GLU A 583 -15.72 15.84 25.22
N PRO A 584 -15.72 15.26 24.00
CA PRO A 584 -15.59 16.06 22.79
C PRO A 584 -16.97 16.60 22.39
N LYS A 585 -17.09 17.93 22.33
CA LYS A 585 -18.19 18.60 21.61
C LYS A 585 -17.82 18.69 20.12
N GLY A 586 -18.61 18.05 19.25
CA GLY A 586 -18.51 18.13 17.79
C GLY A 586 -19.49 17.19 17.07
N GLU A 587 -19.93 17.58 15.86
CA GLU A 587 -20.94 16.87 15.05
C GLU A 587 -20.34 15.82 14.08
N TRP A 588 -21.15 14.85 13.68
CA TRP A 588 -20.77 13.52 13.12
C TRP A 588 -20.97 13.39 11.60
N PHE A 589 -19.94 13.04 10.80
CA PHE A 589 -20.10 12.61 9.39
C PHE A 589 -19.01 11.60 8.93
N ILE A 590 -19.36 10.65 8.04
CA ILE A 590 -18.59 9.44 7.66
C ILE A 590 -18.31 9.35 6.14
N ILE A 591 -17.21 8.66 5.76
CA ILE A 591 -16.77 8.32 4.38
C ILE A 591 -16.60 6.79 4.26
N ASP A 592 -16.97 6.20 3.11
CA ASP A 592 -16.86 4.77 2.80
C ASP A 592 -15.42 4.23 2.70
N ASN A 593 -15.20 2.99 3.16
CA ASN A 593 -13.93 2.24 3.01
C ASN A 593 -14.04 1.13 1.93
N PRO A 594 -13.12 1.05 0.93
CA PRO A 594 -13.31 0.19 -0.25
C PRO A 594 -12.81 -1.26 -0.17
N ASP A 595 -12.16 -1.75 0.89
CA ASP A 595 -11.78 -3.18 0.98
C ASP A 595 -11.23 -3.58 2.38
N PRO A 596 -11.38 -4.84 2.85
CA PRO A 596 -12.00 -6.01 2.22
C PRO A 596 -13.54 -5.93 2.09
N ALA A 597 -14.10 -6.44 0.98
CA ALA A 597 -15.56 -6.49 0.74
C ALA A 597 -16.41 -7.16 1.84
N HIS A 598 -15.81 -7.98 2.72
CA HIS A 598 -16.48 -8.68 3.83
C HIS A 598 -16.27 -8.01 5.21
N LEU A 599 -15.57 -6.86 5.25
CA LEU A 599 -15.34 -6.09 6.48
C LEU A 599 -16.00 -4.70 6.38
N ILE A 600 -16.34 -4.15 7.54
CA ILE A 600 -16.78 -2.77 7.74
C ILE A 600 -15.72 -2.06 8.59
N GLN A 601 -15.25 -0.91 8.12
CA GLN A 601 -14.24 -0.12 8.82
C GLN A 601 -14.90 0.99 9.61
N ARG A 602 -14.65 1.01 10.91
CA ARG A 602 -15.11 2.06 11.81
C ARG A 602 -14.00 3.10 11.94
N VAL A 603 -14.29 4.36 11.66
CA VAL A 603 -13.29 5.45 11.67
C VAL A 603 -13.74 6.65 12.49
N TYR A 604 -12.90 7.10 13.43
CA TYR A 604 -13.05 8.32 14.21
C TYR A 604 -12.48 9.54 13.45
N LEU A 605 -13.15 10.69 13.50
CA LEU A 605 -12.67 11.94 12.92
C LEU A 605 -12.60 13.06 13.97
N HIS A 606 -11.42 13.66 14.12
CA HIS A 606 -11.23 14.90 14.89
C HIS A 606 -10.53 15.94 14.02
N GLY A 607 -11.30 16.94 13.55
CA GLY A 607 -10.82 17.87 12.52
C GLY A 607 -10.46 17.12 11.24
N ASP A 608 -9.23 17.30 10.74
CA ASP A 608 -8.74 16.67 9.50
C ASP A 608 -8.11 15.28 9.70
N LYS A 609 -8.22 14.68 10.89
CA LYS A 609 -7.59 13.37 11.19
C LYS A 609 -8.62 12.25 11.19
N ILE A 610 -8.53 11.38 10.20
CA ILE A 610 -9.21 10.07 10.19
C ILE A 610 -8.36 9.09 11.00
N GLN A 611 -8.93 8.54 12.06
CA GLN A 611 -8.33 7.48 12.86
C GLN A 611 -9.21 6.24 12.73
N VAL A 612 -8.68 5.21 12.07
CA VAL A 612 -9.35 3.91 12.01
C VAL A 612 -9.43 3.35 13.43
N ILE A 613 -10.64 3.07 13.90
CA ILE A 613 -10.93 2.43 15.18
C ILE A 613 -10.62 0.95 15.03
N ASP A 614 -11.35 0.27 14.13
CA ASP A 614 -11.16 -1.14 13.81
C ASP A 614 -11.86 -1.52 12.49
N ASN A 615 -11.60 -2.74 12.02
CA ASN A 615 -12.34 -3.38 10.93
C ASN A 615 -13.10 -4.58 11.53
N ILE A 616 -14.42 -4.60 11.40
CA ILE A 616 -15.28 -5.68 11.91
C ILE A 616 -15.87 -6.51 10.75
N PRO A 617 -16.02 -7.84 10.89
CA PRO A 617 -16.79 -8.64 9.94
C PRO A 617 -18.24 -8.16 9.81
N ILE A 618 -18.82 -8.33 8.61
CA ILE A 618 -20.22 -7.98 8.32
C ILE A 618 -21.19 -8.60 9.34
N GLU A 619 -20.99 -9.86 9.70
CA GLU A 619 -21.84 -10.58 10.66
C GLU A 619 -21.77 -9.94 12.05
N LYS A 620 -20.59 -9.46 12.43
CA LYS A 620 -20.38 -8.79 13.72
C LYS A 620 -21.01 -7.39 13.74
N ALA A 621 -20.98 -6.67 12.62
CA ALA A 621 -21.65 -5.38 12.50
C ALA A 621 -23.17 -5.52 12.62
N ARG A 622 -23.74 -6.52 11.95
CA ARG A 622 -25.17 -6.84 12.05
C ARG A 622 -25.57 -7.19 13.48
N ALA A 623 -24.83 -8.08 14.14
CA ALA A 623 -25.12 -8.49 15.52
C ALA A 623 -25.08 -7.29 16.48
N LEU A 624 -24.11 -6.40 16.29
CA LEU A 624 -23.94 -5.21 17.13
C LEU A 624 -25.10 -4.22 16.95
N PHE A 625 -25.61 -4.02 15.73
CA PHE A 625 -26.82 -3.22 15.49
C PHE A 625 -28.06 -3.82 16.17
N GLU A 626 -28.25 -5.13 16.06
CA GLU A 626 -29.40 -5.85 16.64
C GLU A 626 -29.33 -5.88 18.18
N GLU A 627 -28.16 -6.16 18.76
CA GLU A 627 -27.96 -6.19 20.21
C GLU A 627 -28.12 -4.82 20.87
N GLU A 628 -27.56 -3.76 20.27
CA GLU A 628 -27.70 -2.41 20.78
C GLU A 628 -29.13 -1.89 20.61
N LEU A 629 -29.85 -2.33 19.57
CA LEU A 629 -31.27 -2.04 19.47
C LEU A 629 -32.02 -2.72 20.61
N GLU A 630 -31.76 -4.00 20.92
CA GLU A 630 -32.42 -4.69 22.04
C GLU A 630 -32.09 -4.04 23.40
N LYS A 631 -30.85 -3.60 23.61
CA LYS A 631 -30.36 -2.94 24.85
C LYS A 631 -30.66 -1.43 24.93
N ALA A 632 -31.26 -0.83 23.90
CA ALA A 632 -31.41 0.62 23.83
C ALA A 632 -32.29 1.19 24.96
N ASP A 633 -31.65 1.84 25.93
CA ASP A 633 -32.30 2.57 27.05
C ASP A 633 -32.60 4.06 26.75
N LYS A 634 -32.37 4.51 25.51
CA LYS A 634 -32.59 5.90 25.11
C LYS A 634 -34.08 6.20 24.94
N PRO A 635 -34.64 7.27 25.58
CA PRO A 635 -36.07 7.56 25.56
C PRO A 635 -36.65 7.72 24.14
N GLU A 636 -35.88 8.30 23.23
CA GLU A 636 -36.25 8.60 21.85
C GLU A 636 -36.50 7.32 21.01
N ILE A 637 -35.61 6.33 21.11
CA ILE A 637 -35.75 5.04 20.42
C ILE A 637 -36.84 4.18 21.07
N ILE A 638 -37.04 4.29 22.39
CA ILE A 638 -38.12 3.60 23.10
C ILE A 638 -39.50 4.12 22.66
N ASP A 639 -39.64 5.44 22.44
CA ASP A 639 -40.88 6.02 21.93
C ASP A 639 -41.21 5.51 20.52
N ILE A 640 -40.22 5.49 19.62
CA ILE A 640 -40.37 4.94 18.26
C ILE A 640 -40.73 3.45 18.31
N LYS A 641 -40.05 2.64 19.15
CA LYS A 641 -40.42 1.23 19.34
C LYS A 641 -41.86 1.06 19.78
N LYS A 642 -42.33 1.84 20.75
CA LYS A 642 -43.73 1.79 21.24
C LYS A 642 -44.73 2.18 20.16
N LYS A 643 -44.41 3.14 19.28
CA LYS A 643 -45.25 3.51 18.14
C LYS A 643 -45.42 2.34 17.17
N VAL A 644 -44.32 1.68 16.80
CA VAL A 644 -44.34 0.53 15.87
C VAL A 644 -44.96 -0.72 16.51
N GLU A 645 -44.76 -0.95 17.82
CA GLU A 645 -45.41 -2.04 18.56
C GLU A 645 -46.93 -1.88 18.66
N LYS A 646 -47.41 -0.62 18.75
CA LYS A 646 -48.83 -0.29 18.80
C LYS A 646 -49.51 -0.35 17.42
N ASP A 647 -48.79 0.02 16.35
CA ASP A 647 -49.25 -0.06 14.97
C ASP A 647 -48.16 -0.61 14.05
N LYS A 648 -48.35 -1.86 13.61
CA LYS A 648 -47.41 -2.56 12.71
C LYS A 648 -47.36 -1.98 11.29
N GLY A 649 -48.33 -1.14 10.92
CA GLY A 649 -48.37 -0.43 9.64
C GLY A 649 -47.83 1.00 9.69
N TYR A 650 -47.25 1.41 10.81
CA TYR A 650 -46.74 2.76 11.02
C TYR A 650 -45.63 3.13 10.04
N GLU A 651 -45.80 4.27 9.36
CA GLU A 651 -44.76 4.91 8.55
C GLU A 651 -44.04 5.98 9.38
N PRO A 652 -42.70 6.03 9.36
CA PRO A 652 -41.94 6.93 10.22
C PRO A 652 -42.04 8.36 9.69
N SER A 653 -42.07 9.34 10.60
CA SER A 653 -41.87 10.74 10.21
C SER A 653 -40.40 11.00 9.85
N ALA A 654 -40.12 12.13 9.20
CA ALA A 654 -38.74 12.54 8.90
C ALA A 654 -37.88 12.62 10.16
N ASP A 655 -38.45 13.11 11.26
CA ASP A 655 -37.80 13.22 12.57
C ASP A 655 -37.50 11.84 13.17
N ASP A 656 -38.40 10.85 13.00
CA ASP A 656 -38.14 9.48 13.48
C ASP A 656 -37.00 8.83 12.69
N VAL A 657 -36.92 9.07 11.37
CA VAL A 657 -35.82 8.57 10.53
C VAL A 657 -34.49 9.23 10.91
N GLU A 658 -34.47 10.54 11.15
CA GLU A 658 -33.27 11.26 11.58
C GLU A 658 -32.81 10.80 12.96
N THR A 659 -33.75 10.58 13.88
CA THR A 659 -33.48 10.02 15.22
C THR A 659 -32.80 8.64 15.14
N ILE A 660 -33.27 7.77 14.24
CA ILE A 660 -32.67 6.44 14.03
C ILE A 660 -31.28 6.55 13.39
N LYS A 661 -31.10 7.46 12.42
CA LYS A 661 -29.80 7.73 11.78
C LYS A 661 -28.77 8.22 12.78
N ASP A 662 -29.16 9.14 13.65
CA ASP A 662 -28.28 9.69 14.66
C ASP A 662 -27.98 8.69 15.76
N TRP A 663 -28.95 7.85 16.14
CA TRP A 663 -28.72 6.75 17.07
C TRP A 663 -27.73 5.72 16.52
N ALA A 664 -27.90 5.28 15.27
CA ALA A 664 -27.03 4.28 14.64
C ALA A 664 -25.58 4.77 14.48
N LYS A 665 -25.36 6.08 14.35
CA LYS A 665 -24.03 6.70 14.25
C LYS A 665 -23.30 6.82 15.59
N LYS A 666 -23.96 6.61 16.74
CA LYS A 666 -23.32 6.76 18.06
C LYS A 666 -22.27 5.68 18.29
N PRO A 667 -21.26 5.90 19.17
CA PRO A 667 -20.12 5.01 19.37
C PRO A 667 -20.47 3.55 19.71
N GLU A 668 -21.66 3.32 20.29
CA GLU A 668 -22.12 1.99 20.67
C GLU A 668 -22.50 1.12 19.47
N VAL A 669 -23.15 1.73 18.44
CA VAL A 669 -23.60 1.06 17.21
C VAL A 669 -22.61 1.29 16.06
N TYR A 670 -22.34 2.57 15.81
CA TYR A 670 -21.34 3.07 14.87
C TYR A 670 -21.48 2.52 13.45
N LEU A 671 -22.71 2.56 12.92
CA LEU A 671 -23.06 2.14 11.56
C LEU A 671 -23.91 3.21 10.86
N ASP A 672 -23.67 3.40 9.56
CA ASP A 672 -24.54 4.20 8.70
C ASP A 672 -25.44 3.33 7.80
N GLU A 673 -26.32 3.98 7.06
CA GLU A 673 -27.27 3.32 6.16
C GLU A 673 -26.58 2.49 5.06
N GLY A 674 -25.46 2.94 4.50
CA GLY A 674 -24.70 2.20 3.50
C GLY A 674 -24.02 0.95 4.08
N GLN A 675 -23.53 1.05 5.31
CA GLN A 675 -22.97 -0.07 6.06
C GLN A 675 -24.03 -1.10 6.45
N LEU A 676 -25.25 -0.66 6.80
CA LEU A 676 -26.38 -1.55 7.05
C LEU A 676 -26.86 -2.24 5.77
N GLN A 677 -26.93 -1.51 4.65
CA GLN A 677 -27.20 -2.11 3.32
C GLN A 677 -26.21 -3.22 2.97
N LYS A 678 -24.93 -2.99 3.28
CA LYS A 678 -23.87 -4.01 3.12
C LYS A 678 -24.02 -5.15 4.12
N ALA A 679 -24.36 -4.85 5.38
CA ALA A 679 -24.45 -5.85 6.45
C ALA A 679 -25.63 -6.82 6.27
N TYR A 680 -26.75 -6.32 5.72
CA TYR A 680 -27.96 -7.11 5.44
C TYR A 680 -28.04 -7.60 3.99
N ASP A 681 -27.02 -7.35 3.17
CA ASP A 681 -26.97 -7.70 1.73
C ASP A 681 -28.19 -7.19 0.94
N PHE A 682 -28.70 -6.00 1.30
CA PHE A 682 -29.91 -5.41 0.75
C PHE A 682 -29.68 -3.93 0.39
N LYS A 683 -29.17 -3.68 -0.83
CA LYS A 683 -28.73 -2.36 -1.30
C LYS A 683 -29.83 -1.31 -1.44
N GLN A 684 -31.08 -1.73 -1.58
CA GLN A 684 -32.24 -0.83 -1.66
C GLN A 684 -32.90 -0.58 -0.31
N GLY A 685 -32.43 -1.25 0.75
CA GLY A 685 -33.00 -1.09 2.08
C GLY A 685 -32.69 0.29 2.64
N SER A 686 -33.72 0.89 3.22
CA SER A 686 -33.56 2.08 4.03
C SER A 686 -33.16 1.72 5.46
N ILE A 687 -32.62 2.68 6.21
CA ILE A 687 -32.37 2.50 7.65
C ILE A 687 -33.62 2.05 8.43
N TRP A 688 -34.80 2.47 7.97
CA TRP A 688 -36.09 2.07 8.54
C TRP A 688 -36.39 0.58 8.30
N ASP A 689 -36.09 0.05 7.11
CA ASP A 689 -36.29 -1.37 6.82
C ASP A 689 -35.39 -2.25 7.69
N PHE A 690 -34.14 -1.85 7.92
CA PHE A 690 -33.22 -2.55 8.82
C PHE A 690 -33.68 -2.46 10.28
N PHE A 691 -34.21 -1.31 10.70
CA PHE A 691 -34.78 -1.12 12.03
C PHE A 691 -35.99 -2.04 12.28
N LEU A 692 -36.95 -2.09 11.35
CA LEU A 692 -38.10 -3.00 11.44
C LEU A 692 -37.69 -4.49 11.39
N HIS A 693 -36.61 -4.80 10.68
CA HIS A 693 -36.07 -6.15 10.62
C HIS A 693 -35.43 -6.58 11.93
N ALA A 694 -34.62 -5.71 12.54
CA ALA A 694 -34.03 -5.96 13.84
C ALA A 694 -35.10 -6.11 14.94
N LEU A 695 -36.23 -5.39 14.85
CA LEU A 695 -37.40 -5.58 15.73
C LEU A 695 -38.24 -6.83 15.43
N LYS A 696 -37.90 -7.61 14.40
CA LYS A 696 -38.64 -8.81 13.96
C LYS A 696 -40.08 -8.49 13.47
N ILE A 697 -40.31 -7.27 13.00
CA ILE A 697 -41.62 -6.81 12.50
C ILE A 697 -41.73 -6.98 10.98
N LYS A 698 -40.64 -6.70 10.24
CA LYS A 698 -40.57 -6.87 8.78
C LYS A 698 -39.40 -7.77 8.41
N LYS A 699 -39.61 -8.78 7.58
CA LYS A 699 -38.52 -9.65 7.10
C LYS A 699 -37.86 -9.01 5.88
N ILE A 700 -36.54 -8.85 5.90
CA ILE A 700 -35.77 -8.52 4.69
C ILE A 700 -35.78 -9.75 3.79
N PRO A 701 -36.21 -9.62 2.53
CA PRO A 701 -36.29 -10.75 1.62
C PRO A 701 -34.89 -11.26 1.28
N THR A 702 -34.74 -12.59 1.31
CA THR A 702 -33.50 -13.26 0.91
C THR A 702 -33.18 -12.99 -0.57
N PRO A 703 -31.92 -13.18 -1.01
CA PRO A 703 -31.57 -13.09 -2.44
C PRO A 703 -32.49 -13.94 -3.33
N LYS A 704 -32.87 -15.15 -2.88
CA LYS A 704 -33.78 -16.03 -3.61
C LYS A 704 -35.21 -15.46 -3.71
N GLU A 705 -35.77 -14.99 -2.60
CA GLU A 705 -37.11 -14.36 -2.57
C GLU A 705 -37.16 -13.07 -3.43
N ARG A 706 -36.06 -12.30 -3.46
CA ARG A 706 -35.93 -11.11 -4.33
C ARG A 706 -35.93 -11.47 -5.82
N ILE A 707 -35.21 -12.53 -6.18
CA ILE A 707 -35.17 -13.04 -7.57
C ILE A 707 -36.55 -13.53 -7.98
N GLU A 708 -37.29 -14.23 -7.12
CA GLU A 708 -38.65 -14.68 -7.40
C GLU A 708 -39.61 -13.51 -7.63
N HIS A 709 -39.60 -12.49 -6.75
CA HIS A 709 -40.43 -11.29 -6.92
C HIS A 709 -40.06 -10.45 -8.14
N GLY A 710 -38.76 -10.26 -8.39
CA GLY A 710 -38.26 -9.54 -9.57
C GLY A 710 -38.59 -10.28 -10.87
N PHE A 711 -38.54 -11.61 -10.86
CA PHE A 711 -38.88 -12.46 -11.99
C PHE A 711 -40.37 -12.39 -12.32
N ASP A 712 -41.24 -12.51 -11.32
CA ASP A 712 -42.69 -12.39 -11.53
C ASP A 712 -43.10 -10.98 -11.99
N SER A 713 -42.40 -9.94 -11.54
CA SER A 713 -42.58 -8.56 -12.00
C SER A 713 -42.11 -8.40 -13.45
N TYR A 714 -40.97 -8.98 -13.82
CA TYR A 714 -40.44 -8.97 -15.19
C TYR A 714 -41.40 -9.67 -16.15
N LEU A 715 -41.89 -10.86 -15.81
CA LEU A 715 -42.85 -11.61 -16.63
C LEU A 715 -44.18 -10.87 -16.83
N LYS A 716 -44.60 -10.04 -15.86
CA LYS A 716 -45.81 -9.19 -15.99
C LYS A 716 -45.58 -7.93 -16.79
N THR A 717 -44.36 -7.42 -16.79
CA THR A 717 -43.98 -6.16 -17.46
C THR A 717 -43.74 -6.38 -18.96
N TYR A 718 -43.22 -7.54 -19.34
CA TYR A 718 -42.90 -7.88 -20.73
C TYR A 718 -43.86 -8.95 -21.28
N SER A 719 -44.42 -8.73 -22.47
CA SER A 719 -45.39 -9.64 -23.08
C SER A 719 -44.70 -10.85 -23.74
N PHE A 720 -44.39 -11.88 -22.94
CA PHE A 720 -43.89 -13.17 -23.42
C PHE A 720 -45.03 -14.14 -23.77
N ASN A 721 -44.80 -15.06 -24.70
CA ASN A 721 -45.73 -16.16 -24.99
C ASN A 721 -45.55 -17.33 -24.01
N ASP A 722 -46.51 -18.25 -23.94
CA ASP A 722 -46.52 -19.34 -22.95
C ASP A 722 -45.26 -20.23 -23.01
N ASP A 723 -44.74 -20.48 -24.22
CA ASP A 723 -43.51 -21.26 -24.43
C ASP A 723 -42.26 -20.53 -23.91
N GLN A 724 -42.16 -19.21 -24.15
CA GLN A 724 -41.08 -18.37 -23.63
C GLN A 724 -41.14 -18.26 -22.10
N ILE A 725 -42.34 -18.14 -21.52
CA ILE A 725 -42.55 -18.08 -20.07
C ILE A 725 -42.10 -19.40 -19.41
N HIS A 726 -42.41 -20.55 -20.03
CA HIS A 726 -41.96 -21.85 -19.54
C HIS A 726 -40.44 -21.94 -19.50
N ILE A 727 -39.77 -21.57 -20.60
CA ILE A 727 -38.31 -21.58 -20.71
C ILE A 727 -37.67 -20.64 -19.68
N LEU A 728 -38.21 -19.43 -19.52
CA LEU A 728 -37.71 -18.48 -18.53
C LEU A 728 -37.87 -19.00 -17.08
N ARG A 729 -38.95 -19.75 -16.79
CA ARG A 729 -39.19 -20.36 -15.48
C ARG A 729 -38.19 -21.47 -15.18
N ASP A 730 -37.86 -22.30 -16.16
CA ASP A 730 -36.85 -23.36 -16.00
C ASP A 730 -35.43 -22.79 -15.78
N ILE A 731 -35.17 -21.62 -16.36
CA ILE A 731 -33.90 -20.90 -16.26
C ILE A 731 -33.79 -20.10 -14.93
N LYS A 732 -34.91 -19.79 -14.27
CA LYS A 732 -34.97 -18.98 -13.03
C LYS A 732 -34.10 -19.54 -11.91
N ASP A 733 -34.19 -20.84 -11.65
CA ASP A 733 -33.47 -21.47 -10.53
C ASP A 733 -31.95 -21.50 -10.79
N ILE A 734 -31.55 -21.61 -12.06
CA ILE A 734 -30.14 -21.52 -12.50
C ILE A 734 -29.59 -20.10 -12.23
N PHE A 735 -30.38 -19.06 -12.50
CA PHE A 735 -29.99 -17.68 -12.17
C PHE A 735 -29.90 -17.44 -10.67
N ALA A 736 -30.85 -17.97 -9.89
CA ALA A 736 -30.85 -17.84 -8.44
C ALA A 736 -29.59 -18.43 -7.80
N GLU A 737 -29.19 -19.65 -8.19
CA GLU A 737 -27.98 -20.28 -7.66
C GLU A 737 -26.69 -19.55 -8.04
N ASN A 738 -26.60 -19.05 -9.28
CA ASN A 738 -25.39 -18.41 -9.78
C ASN A 738 -25.19 -16.99 -9.24
N ILE A 739 -26.29 -16.24 -9.01
CA ILE A 739 -26.25 -14.96 -8.31
C ILE A 739 -25.84 -15.14 -6.84
N MET A 740 -26.32 -16.20 -6.16
CA MET A 740 -25.88 -16.54 -4.80
C MET A 740 -24.37 -16.84 -4.72
N GLN A 741 -23.74 -17.30 -5.82
CA GLN A 741 -22.29 -17.50 -5.93
C GLN A 741 -21.50 -16.29 -6.45
N LYS A 742 -22.15 -15.13 -6.64
CA LYS A 742 -21.55 -13.89 -7.18
C LYS A 742 -20.86 -14.06 -8.55
N LYS A 743 -21.35 -14.95 -9.41
CA LYS A 743 -20.83 -15.14 -10.78
C LYS A 743 -21.72 -14.42 -11.79
N ARG A 744 -21.12 -13.69 -12.74
CA ARG A 744 -21.79 -13.27 -13.97
C ARG A 744 -21.70 -14.42 -14.96
N ILE A 745 -22.81 -14.77 -15.61
CA ILE A 745 -22.86 -15.88 -16.55
C ILE A 745 -23.60 -15.45 -17.81
N THR A 746 -23.04 -15.71 -18.98
CA THR A 746 -23.71 -15.41 -20.26
C THR A 746 -24.74 -16.48 -20.60
N ALA A 747 -25.70 -16.16 -21.47
CA ALA A 747 -26.65 -17.16 -21.97
C ALA A 747 -25.91 -18.39 -22.52
N GLN A 748 -24.85 -18.16 -23.29
CA GLN A 748 -24.07 -19.23 -23.91
C GLN A 748 -23.40 -20.16 -22.90
N GLU A 749 -22.81 -19.63 -21.83
CA GLU A 749 -22.20 -20.44 -20.75
C GLU A 749 -23.22 -21.32 -19.98
N ILE A 750 -24.50 -20.90 -19.90
CA ILE A 750 -25.55 -21.72 -19.30
C ILE A 750 -25.88 -22.91 -20.20
N PHE A 751 -25.99 -22.68 -21.52
CA PHE A 751 -26.33 -23.74 -22.47
C PHE A 751 -25.15 -24.64 -22.87
N ASP A 752 -23.91 -24.18 -22.69
CA ASP A 752 -22.71 -25.00 -22.85
C ASP A 752 -22.52 -26.02 -21.70
N ASN A 753 -23.29 -25.90 -20.62
CA ASN A 753 -23.29 -26.86 -19.52
C ASN A 753 -24.23 -28.04 -19.80
N PRO A 754 -23.73 -29.29 -19.89
CA PRO A 754 -24.53 -30.47 -20.23
C PRO A 754 -25.68 -30.78 -19.26
N VAL A 755 -25.58 -30.31 -18.01
CA VAL A 755 -26.62 -30.49 -16.98
C VAL A 755 -27.78 -29.52 -17.22
N TYR A 756 -27.48 -28.25 -17.51
CA TYR A 756 -28.50 -27.23 -17.76
C TYR A 756 -29.20 -27.45 -19.10
N MET A 757 -28.47 -27.88 -20.14
CA MET A 757 -29.07 -28.27 -21.42
C MET A 757 -30.07 -29.44 -21.26
N ARG A 758 -29.83 -30.38 -20.35
CA ARG A 758 -30.79 -31.45 -20.02
C ARG A 758 -32.01 -30.98 -19.25
N ILE A 759 -31.86 -29.98 -18.38
CA ILE A 759 -32.96 -29.40 -17.59
C ILE A 759 -33.88 -28.58 -18.49
N ILE A 760 -33.30 -27.79 -19.41
CA ILE A 760 -34.05 -26.91 -20.32
C ILE A 760 -34.56 -27.67 -21.56
N GLY A 761 -33.95 -28.82 -21.90
CA GLY A 761 -34.45 -29.76 -22.90
C GLY A 761 -34.19 -29.39 -24.36
N ALA A 762 -33.47 -28.30 -24.63
CA ALA A 762 -33.14 -27.83 -25.97
C ALA A 762 -31.77 -27.11 -25.99
N ASP A 763 -31.14 -27.03 -27.17
CA ASP A 763 -29.85 -26.35 -27.34
C ASP A 763 -30.00 -24.82 -27.46
N TYR A 764 -28.88 -24.11 -27.32
CA TYR A 764 -28.85 -22.64 -27.36
C TYR A 764 -29.45 -22.06 -28.65
N GLN A 765 -29.20 -22.68 -29.81
CA GLN A 765 -29.63 -22.13 -31.08
C GLN A 765 -31.14 -22.26 -31.26
N GLU A 766 -31.70 -23.40 -30.86
CA GLU A 766 -33.14 -23.64 -30.90
C GLU A 766 -33.89 -22.67 -29.99
N ILE A 767 -33.40 -22.43 -28.78
CA ILE A 767 -34.03 -21.49 -27.85
C ILE A 767 -33.84 -20.05 -28.30
N ASN A 768 -32.66 -19.67 -28.78
CA ASN A 768 -32.42 -18.30 -29.22
C ASN A 768 -33.35 -17.90 -30.39
N GLN A 769 -33.68 -18.85 -31.27
CA GLN A 769 -34.69 -18.63 -32.32
C GLN A 769 -36.10 -18.39 -31.75
N LYS A 770 -36.52 -19.10 -30.70
CA LYS A 770 -37.80 -18.87 -30.01
C LYS A 770 -37.90 -17.48 -29.39
N PHE A 771 -36.77 -16.84 -29.08
CA PHE A 771 -36.67 -15.46 -28.60
C PHE A 771 -36.28 -14.46 -29.71
N ALA A 772 -36.47 -14.81 -30.99
CA ALA A 772 -36.16 -13.97 -32.15
C ALA A 772 -34.71 -13.44 -32.15
N ASN A 773 -33.75 -14.29 -31.75
CA ASN A 773 -32.33 -13.99 -31.58
C ASN A 773 -32.00 -12.93 -30.51
N ARG A 774 -32.94 -12.64 -29.60
CA ARG A 774 -32.77 -11.69 -28.49
C ARG A 774 -32.52 -12.36 -27.14
N LEU A 775 -32.27 -13.67 -27.10
CA LEU A 775 -32.01 -14.40 -25.84
C LEU A 775 -30.86 -13.78 -25.01
N PRO A 776 -29.73 -13.33 -25.61
CA PRO A 776 -28.69 -12.64 -24.84
C PRO A 776 -29.17 -11.35 -24.17
N GLN A 777 -30.02 -10.58 -24.86
CA GLN A 777 -30.57 -9.31 -24.35
C GLN A 777 -31.54 -9.58 -23.20
N VAL A 778 -32.43 -10.58 -23.36
CA VAL A 778 -33.35 -11.03 -22.30
C VAL A 778 -32.58 -11.51 -21.07
N PHE A 779 -31.45 -12.20 -21.27
CA PHE A 779 -30.57 -12.63 -20.16
C PHE A 779 -29.87 -11.44 -19.47
N GLU A 780 -29.40 -10.44 -20.22
CA GLU A 780 -28.84 -9.21 -19.62
C GLU A 780 -29.90 -8.40 -18.86
N GLU A 781 -31.11 -8.30 -19.41
CA GLU A 781 -32.24 -7.65 -18.76
C GLU A 781 -32.62 -8.36 -17.46
N LEU A 782 -32.76 -9.70 -17.48
CA LEU A 782 -33.02 -10.51 -16.29
C LEU A 782 -31.91 -10.34 -15.25
N GLN A 783 -30.64 -10.34 -15.64
CA GLN A 783 -29.53 -10.06 -14.71
C GLN A 783 -29.59 -8.66 -14.11
N THR A 784 -30.07 -7.69 -14.87
CA THR A 784 -30.20 -6.31 -14.42
C THR A 784 -31.41 -6.17 -13.49
N THR A 785 -32.53 -6.84 -13.79
CA THR A 785 -33.73 -6.91 -12.95
C THR A 785 -33.50 -7.72 -11.68
N PHE A 786 -32.61 -8.72 -11.68
CA PHE A 786 -32.20 -9.44 -10.47
C PHE A 786 -31.12 -8.72 -9.66
N LYS A 787 -30.50 -7.67 -10.22
CA LYS A 787 -29.64 -6.71 -9.50
C LYS A 787 -30.43 -5.58 -8.83
N VAL A 788 -31.66 -5.88 -8.41
CA VAL A 788 -32.45 -5.05 -7.47
C VAL A 788 -31.80 -5.10 -6.09
#